data_AF-A0A3A5VN26-F1
#
_entry.id   AF-A0A3A5VN26-F1
#
_cell.length_a   1.000
_cell.length_b   1.000
_cell.length_c   1.000
_cell.angle_alpha   90.00
_cell.angle_beta   90.00
_cell.angle_gamma   90.00
#
_symmetry.space_group_name_H-M   'P 1'
#
loop_
_entity.id
_entity.type
_entity.pdbx_description
1 polymer ?
#
loop_
_entity_poly.entity_id
_entity_poly.type
_entity_poly.pdbx_seq_one_letter_code
_entity_poly.pdbx_strand_id
1 'polypeptide(L)'
;MAAQNWTSNNQHIHGCSCPASFMDKRKGSAFFFVAIMLLAGCMSGSEPAPIEEISIETYTIEPIWVLSPNAIQLGDKATFLLNVLQDGEGEYAVEPTVILPSFASLSSFDWAQQERVDFTDPYQLSFTPTAVGEHIISISFANVGLNELVPLPAKLVHVLTVLEPEEPAPILAVPAQLVLEEPNLIWFEGSIEHLNPDSCAITYTVSDGNTGQISLNEEQSWKVLLDFTEATSSHSITTVATCGVYTVLSDTTITQVIIEGAGDDEDGDGIQNANDFCPTGYGANVGWQSTPTTDGDQDGCRDNDEDEDDDNDGIIDLYDGCPTSYGWISTPSADYDYDGCHDADEDQDDDGDGVLDLEDSCPVGRKGWASNRYSDWDNDGCSDIDEDDNDDNDDFHDVLDDCPKGVAEWQSNNTTDWDQDGCYDLSEDEDDDNDGVNDVNGTGSILDLCPQTPINATDINESGCAALQRDTDGDGVNDLEDQCEGTPSGLVVNALGCADLDSDGIFANVDLCPQSPDRWSVNAVGCAVIQEPVAWTDSSSLNGPMQTVPQFSFPTLNGTYNFKNRWTGDDVYFFMFKYTDSSGNSNSGTWGQNPGKFIRNLPENTQLFYGSFDNTYHNDVISRQNAVLAGLTASEEAYWDSRIHYIDTDASNLGGGIGSIISSFNNPFFVGIDRFQLARETGSLYAWTTQSNDPYHLSFEPNQWVAEFPTKIRQHDPAVHAVTVMDFQRHSGGWGGGYSSFTNATMGLPQNLTSYDTLEVYHEHACFERKNRYQNADQSYGGCHEWDYLAYLYVCDEFNNSVCNTEMVRWITTYGREGMWLTDISPYLFMLNDGEDRRFKYAGANKGDLTVTFLFSDWGSGTRATNATYAFSGGQFDGTYNDESKYLRQLNFSTPAWATSVEIVATITGHGFNQDTANCAEFCDHQHYYSMGGYQTYEWHPIVYSSEGCENEINNGVVANQFGSWPFGRAGWCAGQDVKQWRFDITDWVDNSTANNNHLTYRGYYNGAEYVPSDGIGNGGRNIRAVVWVVFYGPTTGVGAAS
;
A
#
# COMPACT_ATOMS: atom_id res chain seq x y z
N MET A 1 -30.31 20.31 -35.24
CA MET A 1 -29.04 20.24 -35.99
C MET A 1 -28.34 19.04 -35.38
N ALA A 2 -28.55 17.86 -35.98
CA ALA A 2 -27.62 17.24 -36.93
C ALA A 2 -26.34 16.84 -36.17
N ALA A 3 -26.20 15.60 -35.68
CA ALA A 3 -25.95 14.36 -36.44
C ALA A 3 -24.53 14.36 -37.06
N GLN A 4 -23.80 13.25 -37.14
CA GLN A 4 -24.29 11.89 -37.44
C GLN A 4 -23.22 10.83 -37.10
N ASN A 5 -23.64 9.58 -36.85
CA ASN A 5 -22.76 8.39 -36.95
C ASN A 5 -22.25 8.21 -38.40
N TRP A 6 -21.28 7.30 -38.60
CA TRP A 6 -21.28 6.17 -39.56
C TRP A 6 -19.87 5.54 -39.56
N THR A 7 -19.64 4.30 -39.11
CA THR A 7 -20.02 2.97 -39.64
C THR A 7 -19.31 2.53 -40.93
N SER A 8 -18.27 1.69 -40.75
CA SER A 8 -18.12 0.34 -41.32
C SER A 8 -18.04 0.08 -42.84
N ASN A 9 -17.21 -0.93 -43.17
CA ASN A 9 -17.37 -1.90 -44.28
C ASN A 9 -17.01 -1.41 -45.71
N ASN A 10 -16.43 -2.23 -46.61
CA ASN A 10 -16.24 -3.69 -46.57
C ASN A 10 -15.23 -4.24 -47.62
N GLN A 11 -14.91 -5.55 -47.53
CA GLN A 11 -14.48 -6.48 -48.62
C GLN A 11 -13.05 -6.30 -49.21
N HIS A 12 -12.27 -7.32 -49.61
CA HIS A 12 -12.36 -8.82 -49.69
C HIS A 12 -10.93 -9.36 -50.06
N ILE A 13 -10.47 -10.63 -49.96
CA ILE A 13 -10.93 -11.93 -49.39
C ILE A 13 -9.76 -12.98 -49.46
N HIS A 14 -9.75 -14.03 -48.60
CA HIS A 14 -8.84 -15.22 -48.57
C HIS A 14 -7.33 -14.98 -48.31
N GLY A 15 -6.57 -15.85 -47.62
CA GLY A 15 -6.92 -17.04 -46.82
C GLY A 15 -5.67 -17.87 -46.36
N CYS A 16 -5.79 -18.52 -45.19
CA CYS A 16 -5.07 -19.72 -44.68
C CYS A 16 -3.52 -19.83 -44.57
N SER A 17 -3.08 -19.96 -43.31
CA SER A 17 -2.33 -21.10 -42.71
C SER A 17 -0.83 -21.40 -42.94
N CYS A 18 -0.19 -21.74 -41.81
CA CYS A 18 1.04 -22.51 -41.48
C CYS A 18 1.29 -23.80 -42.31
N PRO A 19 2.45 -24.53 -42.25
CA PRO A 19 3.28 -24.77 -41.04
C PRO A 19 4.83 -24.89 -41.23
N ALA A 20 5.49 -25.62 -40.32
CA ALA A 20 6.95 -25.79 -40.16
C ALA A 20 7.41 -27.26 -40.42
N SER A 21 8.67 -27.60 -40.09
CA SER A 21 9.25 -28.99 -40.06
C SER A 21 9.68 -29.56 -41.44
N PHE A 22 10.72 -30.39 -41.67
CA PHE A 22 11.79 -31.01 -40.84
C PHE A 22 13.07 -31.34 -41.69
N MET A 23 13.99 -32.14 -41.10
CA MET A 23 15.29 -32.76 -41.49
C MET A 23 15.52 -33.20 -43.00
N ASP A 24 16.70 -33.64 -43.52
CA ASP A 24 17.80 -34.43 -42.93
C ASP A 24 19.11 -34.60 -43.79
N LYS A 25 20.16 -35.13 -43.14
CA LYS A 25 21.29 -36.01 -43.58
C LYS A 25 22.25 -35.72 -44.78
N ARG A 26 23.54 -35.98 -44.48
CA ARG A 26 24.64 -36.21 -45.44
C ARG A 26 24.84 -37.70 -45.78
N LYS A 27 25.13 -37.99 -47.06
CA LYS A 27 25.95 -39.12 -47.58
C LYS A 27 26.76 -38.55 -48.77
N GLY A 28 27.95 -38.99 -49.18
CA GLY A 28 28.89 -39.99 -48.69
C GLY A 28 30.08 -40.14 -49.66
N SER A 29 30.96 -41.11 -49.42
CA SER A 29 31.94 -41.69 -50.37
C SER A 29 33.22 -40.92 -50.75
N ALA A 30 34.35 -41.51 -50.36
CA ALA A 30 35.68 -41.24 -50.93
C ALA A 30 35.89 -42.03 -52.23
N PHE A 31 36.50 -41.39 -53.26
CA PHE A 31 36.94 -42.10 -54.47
C PHE A 31 38.06 -41.36 -55.23
N PHE A 32 39.30 -41.30 -54.71
CA PHE A 32 40.50 -41.21 -55.59
C PHE A 32 41.84 -41.64 -54.95
N PHE A 33 41.90 -42.87 -54.43
CA PHE A 33 43.18 -43.60 -54.50
C PHE A 33 43.53 -43.83 -55.97
N VAL A 34 44.69 -43.37 -56.46
CA VAL A 34 45.52 -43.99 -57.53
C VAL A 34 46.71 -43.12 -57.94
N ALA A 35 46.63 -41.79 -57.81
CA ALA A 35 47.73 -40.89 -58.19
C ALA A 35 48.79 -40.73 -57.09
N ILE A 36 49.90 -41.49 -57.21
CA ILE A 36 51.20 -41.26 -56.54
C ILE A 36 51.21 -41.59 -55.03
N MET A 37 51.74 -42.72 -54.53
CA MET A 37 52.50 -43.82 -55.15
C MET A 37 53.74 -43.40 -55.96
N LEU A 38 54.63 -42.61 -55.35
CA LEU A 38 56.09 -42.62 -55.60
C LEU A 38 56.79 -41.83 -54.48
N LEU A 39 57.91 -42.37 -53.95
CA LEU A 39 58.71 -41.89 -52.78
C LEU A 39 58.07 -42.22 -51.40
N ALA A 40 58.19 -43.45 -50.89
CA ALA A 40 59.36 -44.02 -50.18
C ALA A 40 59.77 -43.26 -48.89
N GLY A 41 59.78 -43.85 -47.68
CA GLY A 41 59.39 -45.21 -47.26
C GLY A 41 59.95 -45.61 -45.87
N CYS A 42 59.70 -46.87 -45.49
CA CYS A 42 60.36 -47.67 -44.43
C CYS A 42 59.97 -47.53 -42.94
N MET A 43 59.64 -48.71 -42.37
CA MET A 43 59.63 -49.13 -40.94
C MET A 43 58.45 -48.64 -40.07
N SER A 44 57.79 -49.48 -39.25
CA SER A 44 57.72 -50.95 -39.17
C SER A 44 56.49 -51.34 -38.34
N GLY A 45 55.74 -52.39 -38.72
CA GLY A 45 54.56 -52.83 -37.98
C GLY A 45 54.81 -53.91 -36.92
N SER A 46 53.85 -54.06 -36.01
CA SER A 46 53.60 -55.27 -35.21
C SER A 46 52.11 -55.35 -34.88
N GLU A 47 51.47 -56.47 -35.22
CA GLU A 47 50.05 -56.76 -34.98
C GLU A 47 49.73 -57.17 -33.51
N PRO A 48 48.44 -57.19 -33.10
CA PRO A 48 48.03 -57.05 -31.70
C PRO A 48 47.85 -58.37 -30.92
N ALA A 49 47.56 -58.22 -29.62
CA ALA A 49 46.97 -59.25 -28.75
C ALA A 49 45.74 -58.67 -28.00
N PRO A 50 44.76 -59.47 -27.55
CA PRO A 50 43.39 -58.96 -27.35
C PRO A 50 42.83 -59.05 -25.91
N ILE A 51 41.65 -58.42 -25.72
CA ILE A 51 40.67 -58.56 -24.62
C ILE A 51 40.95 -57.81 -23.31
N GLU A 52 40.08 -56.85 -22.97
CA GLU A 52 39.20 -56.83 -21.77
C GLU A 52 38.18 -55.68 -21.92
N GLU A 53 36.88 -55.96 -21.73
CA GLU A 53 35.85 -54.91 -21.60
C GLU A 53 35.85 -54.42 -20.16
N ILE A 54 36.04 -53.11 -19.97
CA ILE A 54 36.15 -52.46 -18.67
C ILE A 54 34.76 -51.94 -18.30
N SER A 55 34.18 -52.43 -17.21
CA SER A 55 33.02 -51.79 -16.59
C SER A 55 33.47 -50.50 -15.92
N ILE A 56 33.05 -49.36 -16.44
CA ILE A 56 33.36 -48.04 -15.88
C ILE A 56 32.44 -47.83 -14.66
N GLU A 57 33.01 -47.48 -13.51
CA GLU A 57 32.23 -47.10 -12.33
C GLU A 57 31.75 -45.65 -12.49
N THR A 58 30.47 -45.39 -12.16
CA THR A 58 29.84 -44.07 -12.29
C THR A 58 29.61 -43.43 -10.92
N TYR A 59 29.62 -42.10 -10.86
CA TYR A 59 29.28 -41.33 -9.65
C TYR A 59 28.44 -40.09 -10.00
N THR A 60 27.78 -39.50 -9.01
CA THR A 60 26.92 -38.30 -9.16
C THR A 60 27.33 -37.20 -8.19
N ILE A 61 27.07 -35.94 -8.57
CA ILE A 61 27.22 -34.79 -7.68
C ILE A 61 25.99 -33.88 -7.75
N GLU A 62 25.57 -33.37 -6.60
CA GLU A 62 24.44 -32.45 -6.43
C GLU A 62 24.96 -31.13 -5.80
N PRO A 63 25.09 -30.05 -6.60
CA PRO A 63 25.63 -28.78 -6.13
C PRO A 63 24.52 -27.86 -5.60
N ILE A 64 24.72 -27.30 -4.41
CA ILE A 64 23.71 -26.52 -3.67
C ILE A 64 24.32 -25.21 -3.15
N TRP A 65 23.66 -24.08 -3.40
CA TRP A 65 24.02 -22.79 -2.80
C TRP A 65 23.70 -22.78 -1.30
N VAL A 66 24.73 -22.53 -0.48
CA VAL A 66 24.62 -22.32 0.97
C VAL A 66 24.50 -20.84 1.31
N LEU A 67 25.09 -19.98 0.49
CA LEU A 67 24.95 -18.53 0.57
C LEU A 67 25.04 -17.96 -0.85
N SER A 68 24.02 -17.22 -1.27
CA SER A 68 23.95 -16.58 -2.58
C SER A 68 23.16 -15.27 -2.45
N PRO A 69 23.83 -14.13 -2.18
CA PRO A 69 23.14 -12.84 -2.09
C PRO A 69 22.52 -12.46 -3.43
N ASN A 70 21.27 -11.97 -3.40
CA ASN A 70 20.55 -11.53 -4.60
C ASN A 70 20.85 -10.06 -4.95
N ALA A 71 21.15 -9.22 -3.95
CA ALA A 71 21.52 -7.82 -4.15
C ALA A 71 22.60 -7.36 -3.16
N ILE A 72 23.33 -6.32 -3.52
CA ILE A 72 24.38 -5.69 -2.70
C ILE A 72 24.63 -4.24 -3.14
N GLN A 73 25.09 -3.34 -2.26
CA GLN A 73 25.50 -1.99 -2.67
C GLN A 73 26.87 -1.99 -3.36
N LEU A 74 27.07 -1.04 -4.28
CA LEU A 74 28.35 -0.82 -4.95
C LEU A 74 29.49 -0.55 -3.95
N GLY A 75 30.53 -1.38 -3.98
CA GLY A 75 31.71 -1.27 -3.11
C GLY A 75 31.75 -2.25 -1.92
N ASP A 76 30.64 -2.90 -1.59
CA ASP A 76 30.61 -3.97 -0.59
C ASP A 76 31.17 -5.29 -1.13
N LYS A 77 31.59 -6.20 -0.24
CA LYS A 77 32.17 -7.50 -0.63
C LYS A 77 31.09 -8.59 -0.77
N ALA A 78 30.73 -8.91 -2.01
CA ALA A 78 29.88 -10.05 -2.34
C ALA A 78 30.58 -11.37 -1.97
N THR A 79 29.86 -12.29 -1.32
CA THR A 79 30.37 -13.61 -0.92
C THR A 79 29.32 -14.68 -1.18
N PHE A 80 29.71 -15.72 -1.89
CA PHE A 80 28.92 -16.90 -2.20
C PHE A 80 29.57 -18.13 -1.55
N LEU A 81 28.73 -19.06 -1.10
CA LEU A 81 29.13 -20.37 -0.58
C LEU A 81 28.38 -21.45 -1.33
N LEU A 82 29.12 -22.38 -1.93
CA LEU A 82 28.61 -23.56 -2.62
C LEU A 82 28.98 -24.81 -1.82
N ASN A 83 28.02 -25.69 -1.57
CA ASN A 83 28.29 -27.07 -1.16
C ASN A 83 28.06 -28.01 -2.34
N VAL A 84 28.75 -29.15 -2.37
CA VAL A 84 28.57 -30.18 -3.40
C VAL A 84 28.46 -31.51 -2.69
N LEU A 85 27.27 -32.11 -2.73
CA LEU A 85 27.05 -33.46 -2.24
C LEU A 85 27.51 -34.45 -3.32
N GLN A 86 28.22 -35.50 -2.94
CA GLN A 86 28.72 -36.52 -3.87
C GLN A 86 28.21 -37.90 -3.43
N ASP A 87 27.73 -38.69 -4.39
CA ASP A 87 27.42 -40.11 -4.20
C ASP A 87 28.25 -40.95 -5.19
N GLY A 88 28.91 -42.00 -4.69
CA GLY A 88 29.94 -42.76 -5.41
C GLY A 88 31.35 -42.16 -5.36
N GLU A 89 32.38 -43.00 -5.57
CA GLU A 89 33.79 -42.57 -5.62
C GLU A 89 34.14 -41.97 -7.00
N GLY A 90 34.73 -40.77 -7.03
CA GLY A 90 35.07 -40.02 -8.24
C GLY A 90 35.71 -38.68 -7.93
N GLU A 91 36.33 -38.03 -8.93
CA GLU A 91 37.03 -36.74 -8.78
C GLU A 91 36.47 -35.70 -9.77
N TYR A 92 35.98 -34.58 -9.28
CA TYR A 92 35.45 -33.47 -10.08
C TYR A 92 36.22 -32.17 -9.83
N ALA A 93 36.20 -31.28 -10.82
CA ALA A 93 36.65 -29.90 -10.70
C ALA A 93 35.44 -28.95 -10.73
N VAL A 94 35.54 -27.84 -9.98
CA VAL A 94 34.52 -26.78 -9.90
C VAL A 94 35.14 -25.48 -10.41
N GLU A 95 34.60 -24.95 -11.50
CA GLU A 95 35.09 -23.76 -12.18
C GLU A 95 34.05 -22.63 -12.09
N PRO A 96 34.26 -21.61 -11.23
CA PRO A 96 33.43 -20.43 -11.16
C PRO A 96 33.80 -19.40 -12.24
N THR A 97 32.80 -18.71 -12.77
CA THR A 97 32.91 -17.57 -13.66
C THR A 97 31.99 -16.47 -13.13
N VAL A 98 32.49 -15.24 -13.02
CA VAL A 98 31.66 -14.07 -12.74
C VAL A 98 31.66 -13.20 -13.99
N ILE A 99 30.48 -12.91 -14.52
CA ILE A 99 30.25 -12.05 -15.68
C ILE A 99 29.74 -10.70 -15.16
N LEU A 100 30.39 -9.63 -15.58
CA LEU A 100 29.99 -8.25 -15.28
C LEU A 100 28.74 -7.85 -16.09
N PRO A 101 28.02 -6.78 -15.71
CA PRO A 101 26.92 -6.21 -16.50
C PRO A 101 27.29 -5.85 -17.95
N SER A 102 28.59 -5.67 -18.22
CA SER A 102 29.16 -5.44 -19.56
C SER A 102 29.41 -6.73 -20.37
N PHE A 103 28.91 -7.88 -19.92
CA PHE A 103 29.16 -9.22 -20.44
C PHE A 103 30.64 -9.68 -20.44
N ALA A 104 31.53 -8.91 -19.80
CA ALA A 104 32.93 -9.26 -19.63
C ALA A 104 33.15 -10.15 -18.41
N SER A 105 34.00 -11.18 -18.52
CA SER A 105 34.41 -12.00 -17.38
C SER A 105 35.29 -11.19 -16.40
N LEU A 106 34.95 -11.22 -15.11
CA LEU A 106 35.73 -10.60 -14.04
C LEU A 106 37.12 -11.27 -13.93
N SER A 107 38.18 -10.49 -14.08
CA SER A 107 39.56 -10.99 -14.18
C SER A 107 40.17 -11.49 -12.86
N SER A 108 39.54 -11.20 -11.72
CA SER A 108 40.05 -11.56 -10.40
C SER A 108 38.95 -11.61 -9.35
N PHE A 109 38.85 -12.73 -8.66
CA PHE A 109 37.97 -12.97 -7.50
C PHE A 109 38.69 -13.94 -6.55
N ASP A 110 38.33 -13.92 -5.27
CA ASP A 110 38.81 -14.90 -4.30
C ASP A 110 38.00 -16.19 -4.48
N TRP A 111 38.66 -17.31 -4.83
CA TRP A 111 38.07 -18.64 -4.85
C TRP A 111 38.89 -19.60 -3.99
N ALA A 112 38.24 -20.24 -3.02
CA ALA A 112 38.88 -21.20 -2.13
C ALA A 112 37.90 -22.25 -1.62
N GLN A 113 38.35 -23.50 -1.50
CA GLN A 113 37.65 -24.52 -0.71
C GLN A 113 38.02 -24.35 0.76
N GLN A 114 37.05 -24.29 1.67
CA GLN A 114 37.33 -24.14 3.10
C GLN A 114 37.36 -25.49 3.82
N GLU A 115 38.50 -25.83 4.43
CA GLU A 115 38.60 -26.94 5.38
C GLU A 115 37.70 -26.67 6.61
N ARG A 116 36.62 -27.45 6.77
CA ARG A 116 35.76 -27.41 7.96
C ARG A 116 35.79 -28.75 8.71
N VAL A 117 35.32 -28.75 9.96
CA VAL A 117 35.49 -29.88 10.90
C VAL A 117 34.33 -30.89 10.80
N ASP A 118 33.38 -30.66 9.90
CA ASP A 118 32.07 -31.30 9.78
C ASP A 118 31.75 -31.75 8.33
N PHE A 119 32.65 -32.56 7.75
CA PHE A 119 32.40 -33.54 6.67
C PHE A 119 31.81 -33.08 5.32
N THR A 120 31.59 -31.80 5.09
CA THR A 120 31.47 -31.22 3.73
C THR A 120 32.23 -29.90 3.67
N ASP A 121 33.27 -29.83 2.82
CA ASP A 121 34.12 -28.64 2.66
C ASP A 121 33.57 -27.72 1.55
N PRO A 122 32.87 -26.61 1.88
CA PRO A 122 32.23 -25.77 0.89
C PRO A 122 33.25 -24.93 0.13
N TYR A 123 32.95 -24.63 -1.13
CA TYR A 123 33.66 -23.65 -1.92
C TYR A 123 33.14 -22.25 -1.62
N GLN A 124 34.05 -21.29 -1.46
CA GLN A 124 33.76 -19.87 -1.29
C GLN A 124 34.24 -19.08 -2.51
N LEU A 125 33.33 -18.34 -3.12
CA LEU A 125 33.61 -17.28 -4.10
C LEU A 125 33.39 -15.94 -3.44
N SER A 126 34.31 -14.97 -3.57
CA SER A 126 34.02 -13.60 -3.14
C SER A 126 34.76 -12.54 -3.96
N PHE A 127 34.09 -11.40 -4.19
CA PHE A 127 34.61 -10.26 -4.94
C PHE A 127 33.93 -8.97 -4.48
N THR A 128 34.52 -7.83 -4.79
CA THR A 128 33.88 -6.51 -4.59
C THR A 128 33.45 -5.99 -5.95
N PRO A 129 32.15 -5.78 -6.21
CA PRO A 129 31.70 -5.23 -7.49
C PRO A 129 32.18 -3.79 -7.69
N THR A 130 32.53 -3.46 -8.92
CA THR A 130 33.01 -2.12 -9.32
C THR A 130 32.11 -1.44 -10.36
N ALA A 131 30.94 -2.02 -10.63
CA ALA A 131 29.91 -1.49 -11.52
C ALA A 131 28.53 -1.81 -10.92
N VAL A 132 27.52 -0.99 -11.23
CA VAL A 132 26.11 -1.25 -10.88
C VAL A 132 25.45 -2.15 -11.91
N GLY A 133 24.36 -2.82 -11.53
CA GLY A 133 23.60 -3.73 -12.38
C GLY A 133 23.90 -5.22 -12.14
N GLU A 134 23.34 -6.06 -13.02
CA GLU A 134 23.35 -7.51 -12.87
C GLU A 134 24.72 -8.15 -13.15
N HIS A 135 25.23 -8.88 -12.17
CA HIS A 135 26.40 -9.73 -12.30
C HIS A 135 25.94 -11.19 -12.36
N ILE A 136 26.35 -11.93 -13.37
CA ILE A 136 25.97 -13.34 -13.53
C ILE A 136 27.11 -14.21 -12.99
N ILE A 137 26.85 -14.92 -11.89
CA ILE A 137 27.73 -15.93 -11.32
C ILE A 137 27.34 -17.27 -11.94
N SER A 138 28.25 -17.88 -12.70
CA SER A 138 28.07 -19.24 -13.23
C SER A 138 29.11 -20.16 -12.62
N ILE A 139 28.67 -21.32 -12.11
CA ILE A 139 29.56 -22.40 -11.66
C ILE A 139 29.35 -23.59 -12.58
N SER A 140 30.45 -24.09 -13.13
CA SER A 140 30.49 -25.28 -13.98
C SER A 140 31.31 -26.40 -13.35
N PHE A 141 30.97 -27.63 -13.70
CA PHE A 141 31.56 -28.84 -13.16
C PHE A 141 32.19 -29.65 -14.29
N ALA A 142 33.37 -30.20 -14.04
CA ALA A 142 34.06 -31.06 -14.98
C ALA A 142 34.52 -32.35 -14.28
N ASN A 143 34.33 -33.49 -14.93
CA ASN A 143 34.92 -34.74 -14.48
C ASN A 143 36.44 -34.72 -14.73
N VAL A 144 37.24 -35.00 -13.71
CA VAL A 144 38.71 -35.09 -13.81
C VAL A 144 39.24 -36.46 -13.35
N GLY A 145 38.35 -37.34 -12.86
CA GLY A 145 38.67 -38.68 -12.38
C GLY A 145 38.66 -39.75 -13.47
N LEU A 146 38.87 -41.00 -13.03
CA LEU A 146 38.80 -42.20 -13.89
C LEU A 146 37.39 -42.82 -13.96
N ASN A 147 36.54 -42.48 -12.99
CA ASN A 147 35.14 -42.89 -12.91
C ASN A 147 34.26 -41.85 -13.63
N GLU A 148 33.11 -42.25 -14.16
CA GLU A 148 32.30 -41.40 -15.05
C GLU A 148 31.21 -40.64 -14.27
N LEU A 149 31.22 -39.31 -14.38
CA LEU A 149 30.22 -38.43 -13.77
C LEU A 149 28.94 -38.42 -14.63
N VAL A 150 27.90 -39.15 -14.21
CA VAL A 150 26.66 -39.34 -14.99
C VAL A 150 25.41 -39.16 -14.11
N PRO A 151 24.54 -38.17 -14.39
CA PRO A 151 24.67 -37.13 -15.40
C PRO A 151 25.73 -36.07 -15.02
N LEU A 152 26.28 -35.39 -16.03
CA LEU A 152 27.02 -34.15 -15.81
C LEU A 152 26.03 -33.08 -15.32
N PRO A 153 26.20 -32.48 -14.12
CA PRO A 153 25.23 -31.53 -13.60
C PRO A 153 25.20 -30.25 -14.44
N ALA A 154 24.02 -29.65 -14.55
CA ALA A 154 23.84 -28.36 -15.19
C ALA A 154 24.70 -27.28 -14.50
N LYS A 155 25.07 -26.24 -15.25
CA LYS A 155 25.77 -25.09 -14.68
C LYS A 155 24.82 -24.38 -13.71
N LEU A 156 25.25 -24.18 -12.47
CA LEU A 156 24.54 -23.28 -11.56
C LEU A 156 24.73 -21.86 -12.06
N VAL A 157 23.63 -21.11 -12.20
CA VAL A 157 23.63 -19.70 -12.57
C VAL A 157 22.89 -18.93 -11.49
N HIS A 158 23.48 -17.83 -11.02
CA HIS A 158 22.89 -16.93 -10.03
C HIS A 158 23.12 -15.48 -10.46
N VAL A 159 22.11 -14.62 -10.30
CA VAL A 159 22.20 -13.20 -10.62
C VAL A 159 22.34 -12.38 -9.34
N LEU A 160 23.35 -11.53 -9.30
CA LEU A 160 23.61 -10.56 -8.23
C LEU A 160 23.37 -9.15 -8.75
N THR A 161 22.34 -8.48 -8.25
CA THR A 161 22.02 -7.09 -8.59
C THR A 161 22.84 -6.14 -7.73
N VAL A 162 23.74 -5.37 -8.35
CA VAL A 162 24.52 -4.35 -7.64
C VAL A 162 23.79 -3.02 -7.70
N LEU A 163 23.33 -2.56 -6.54
CA LEU A 163 22.59 -1.31 -6.35
C LEU A 163 23.54 -0.10 -6.29
N GLU A 164 23.02 1.05 -6.69
CA GLU A 164 23.73 2.33 -6.54
C GLU A 164 23.91 2.74 -5.06
N PRO A 165 24.99 3.49 -4.74
CA PRO A 165 25.21 4.06 -3.42
C PRO A 165 24.34 5.30 -3.19
N GLU A 166 23.86 5.48 -1.97
CA GLU A 166 23.00 6.62 -1.59
C GLU A 166 23.78 7.94 -1.57
N GLU A 167 23.39 8.89 -2.41
CA GLU A 167 23.96 10.24 -2.46
C GLU A 167 23.01 11.28 -1.84
N PRO A 168 23.48 12.18 -0.96
CA PRO A 168 22.65 13.22 -0.35
C PRO A 168 22.41 14.39 -1.33
N ALA A 169 21.23 15.02 -1.27
CA ALA A 169 20.93 16.19 -2.10
C ALA A 169 21.93 17.34 -1.87
N PRO A 170 22.26 18.13 -2.91
CA PRO A 170 23.15 19.28 -2.77
C PRO A 170 22.53 20.40 -1.91
N ILE A 171 23.38 21.25 -1.34
CA ILE A 171 22.98 22.44 -0.59
C ILE A 171 23.31 23.67 -1.44
N LEU A 172 22.28 24.39 -1.90
CA LEU A 172 22.40 25.55 -2.78
C LEU A 172 22.29 26.87 -1.98
N ALA A 173 23.36 27.67 -1.96
CA ALA A 173 23.39 28.95 -1.26
C ALA A 173 23.43 30.14 -2.26
N VAL A 174 22.28 30.80 -2.45
CA VAL A 174 22.12 31.97 -3.34
C VAL A 174 21.35 33.11 -2.65
N PRO A 175 21.56 34.39 -3.05
CA PRO A 175 20.80 35.52 -2.52
C PRO A 175 19.32 35.45 -2.91
N ALA A 176 18.40 35.65 -1.97
CA ALA A 176 16.96 35.52 -2.23
C ALA A 176 16.35 36.64 -3.11
N GLN A 177 16.98 37.82 -3.17
CA GLN A 177 16.46 38.97 -3.92
C GLN A 177 17.60 39.86 -4.43
N LEU A 178 17.47 40.33 -5.68
CA LEU A 178 18.34 41.29 -6.34
C LEU A 178 17.47 42.40 -6.97
N VAL A 179 17.78 43.66 -6.69
CA VAL A 179 16.96 44.82 -7.10
C VAL A 179 17.80 45.74 -7.97
N LEU A 180 17.29 46.07 -9.17
CA LEU A 180 17.96 46.94 -10.13
C LEU A 180 17.13 48.22 -10.30
N GLU A 181 17.79 49.38 -10.22
CA GLU A 181 17.14 50.70 -10.36
C GLU A 181 16.88 51.07 -11.83
N GLU A 182 17.61 50.45 -12.75
CA GLU A 182 17.46 50.53 -14.21
C GLU A 182 18.01 49.22 -14.81
N PRO A 183 17.57 48.82 -16.02
CA PRO A 183 18.02 47.56 -16.63
C PRO A 183 19.52 47.57 -16.93
N ASN A 184 20.27 46.65 -16.31
CA ASN A 184 21.73 46.68 -16.27
C ASN A 184 22.33 45.30 -15.97
N LEU A 185 23.58 45.07 -16.37
CA LEU A 185 24.32 43.83 -16.13
C LEU A 185 24.56 43.62 -14.62
N ILE A 186 24.33 42.40 -14.12
CA ILE A 186 24.51 42.05 -12.70
C ILE A 186 25.47 40.89 -12.53
N TRP A 187 26.19 40.87 -11.41
CA TRP A 187 26.89 39.68 -10.96
C TRP A 187 25.96 38.85 -10.07
N PHE A 188 25.59 37.65 -10.53
CA PHE A 188 24.89 36.64 -9.77
C PHE A 188 25.91 35.69 -9.14
N GLU A 189 25.89 35.59 -7.81
CA GLU A 189 26.92 34.94 -6.99
C GLU A 189 26.27 33.96 -6.02
N GLY A 190 26.89 32.80 -5.83
CA GLY A 190 26.43 31.75 -4.92
C GLY A 190 27.48 30.67 -4.68
N SER A 191 27.15 29.69 -3.83
CA SER A 191 27.99 28.53 -3.55
C SER A 191 27.16 27.24 -3.39
N ILE A 192 27.81 26.11 -3.58
CA ILE A 192 27.22 24.78 -3.44
C ILE A 192 28.04 23.91 -2.48
N GLU A 193 27.37 23.03 -1.75
CA GLU A 193 28.00 21.98 -0.95
C GLU A 193 27.35 20.63 -1.28
N HIS A 194 28.15 19.66 -1.71
CA HIS A 194 27.71 18.31 -2.10
C HIS A 194 28.85 17.30 -1.89
N LEU A 195 28.53 16.01 -1.71
CA LEU A 195 29.54 14.96 -1.49
C LEU A 195 30.47 14.78 -2.69
N ASN A 196 29.91 14.89 -3.90
CA ASN A 196 30.62 14.82 -5.19
C ASN A 196 30.41 16.15 -5.97
N PRO A 197 31.19 17.21 -5.71
CA PRO A 197 30.99 18.53 -6.34
C PRO A 197 31.20 18.52 -7.86
N ASP A 198 32.06 17.65 -8.38
CA ASP A 198 32.35 17.55 -9.82
C ASP A 198 31.18 16.95 -10.63
N SER A 199 30.19 16.32 -9.95
CA SER A 199 28.93 15.84 -10.57
C SER A 199 27.83 16.90 -10.59
N CYS A 200 28.07 18.08 -9.99
CA CYS A 200 27.07 19.12 -9.89
C CYS A 200 26.92 19.91 -11.19
N ALA A 201 25.84 19.63 -11.91
CA ALA A 201 25.33 20.54 -12.93
C ALA A 201 24.45 21.60 -12.24
N ILE A 202 24.99 22.79 -12.03
CA ILE A 202 24.17 23.94 -11.62
C ILE A 202 23.60 24.59 -12.87
N THR A 203 22.28 24.62 -12.95
CA THR A 203 21.55 25.40 -13.96
C THR A 203 20.88 26.59 -13.28
N TYR A 204 20.70 27.65 -14.05
CA TYR A 204 19.76 28.71 -13.69
C TYR A 204 18.80 28.92 -14.85
N THR A 205 17.55 29.23 -14.49
CA THR A 205 16.47 29.55 -15.42
C THR A 205 15.92 30.91 -15.01
N VAL A 206 16.18 31.92 -15.82
CA VAL A 206 15.56 33.24 -15.70
C VAL A 206 14.17 33.18 -16.34
N SER A 207 13.18 33.86 -15.75
CA SER A 207 11.79 33.78 -16.22
C SER A 207 11.49 34.55 -17.52
N ASP A 208 12.51 35.08 -18.21
CA ASP A 208 12.45 35.53 -19.61
C ASP A 208 12.72 34.38 -20.60
N GLY A 209 13.17 33.22 -20.11
CA GLY A 209 13.57 32.05 -20.88
C GLY A 209 15.09 31.83 -20.93
N ASN A 210 15.91 32.78 -20.47
CA ASN A 210 17.36 32.63 -20.44
C ASN A 210 17.75 31.53 -19.44
N THR A 211 18.24 30.41 -19.98
CA THR A 211 18.83 29.32 -19.19
C THR A 211 20.33 29.31 -19.38
N GLY A 212 21.06 28.92 -18.34
CA GLY A 212 22.50 28.75 -18.44
C GLY A 212 23.05 27.78 -17.41
N GLN A 213 24.17 27.16 -17.75
CA GLN A 213 24.94 26.35 -16.82
C GLN A 213 25.99 27.21 -16.11
N ILE A 214 26.13 26.99 -14.82
CA ILE A 214 27.10 27.64 -13.94
C ILE A 214 28.28 26.70 -13.77
N SER A 215 29.48 27.16 -14.18
CA SER A 215 30.73 26.49 -13.84
C SER A 215 31.21 26.93 -12.46
N LEU A 216 31.52 25.95 -11.61
CA LEU A 216 32.11 26.18 -10.29
C LEU A 216 33.58 26.58 -10.40
N ASN A 217 34.05 27.40 -9.46
CA ASN A 217 35.47 27.68 -9.25
C ASN A 217 36.10 26.64 -8.29
N GLU A 218 37.41 26.74 -8.05
CA GLU A 218 38.15 25.88 -7.12
C GLU A 218 37.64 25.92 -5.66
N GLU A 219 36.76 26.88 -5.32
CA GLU A 219 36.16 27.08 -3.98
C GLU A 219 34.66 26.69 -3.96
N GLN A 220 34.16 25.94 -4.94
CA GLN A 220 32.74 25.50 -5.05
C GLN A 220 31.74 26.67 -5.02
N SER A 221 32.17 27.84 -5.49
CA SER A 221 31.35 29.01 -5.67
C SER A 221 31.34 29.47 -7.13
N TRP A 222 30.43 30.36 -7.47
CA TRP A 222 30.36 30.95 -8.80
C TRP A 222 30.07 32.44 -8.76
N LYS A 223 30.35 33.07 -9.90
CA LYS A 223 30.07 34.47 -10.18
C LYS A 223 29.81 34.61 -11.67
N VAL A 224 28.54 34.58 -12.04
CA VAL A 224 28.07 34.70 -13.42
C VAL A 224 27.56 36.11 -13.68
N LEU A 225 27.88 36.68 -14.83
CA LEU A 225 27.31 37.95 -15.25
C LEU A 225 25.99 37.67 -15.99
N LEU A 226 24.87 38.14 -15.45
CA LEU A 226 23.56 38.04 -16.10
C LEU A 226 23.20 39.39 -16.71
N ASP A 227 22.79 39.36 -17.99
CA ASP A 227 22.39 40.56 -18.70
C ASP A 227 20.89 40.81 -18.53
N PHE A 228 20.61 41.99 -17.98
CA PHE A 228 19.30 42.50 -17.68
C PHE A 228 19.12 43.89 -18.27
N THR A 229 19.98 44.30 -19.23
CA THR A 229 19.83 45.55 -20.01
C THR A 229 18.60 45.55 -20.92
N GLU A 230 18.07 44.36 -21.23
CA GLU A 230 16.99 44.10 -22.19
C GLU A 230 15.89 43.15 -21.61
N ALA A 231 15.24 43.46 -20.47
CA ALA A 231 14.20 42.59 -19.88
C ALA A 231 12.99 43.31 -19.21
N THR A 232 11.84 43.47 -19.89
CA THR A 232 10.75 44.48 -19.66
C THR A 232 10.02 44.52 -18.32
N SER A 233 10.31 43.61 -17.41
CA SER A 233 9.59 43.40 -16.17
C SER A 233 10.47 42.70 -15.12
N SER A 234 9.97 42.52 -13.90
CA SER A 234 10.62 41.63 -12.94
C SER A 234 10.68 40.19 -13.46
N HIS A 235 11.87 39.58 -13.38
CA HIS A 235 12.11 38.18 -13.67
C HIS A 235 12.52 37.43 -12.40
N SER A 236 12.46 36.11 -12.40
CA SER A 236 13.01 35.28 -11.33
C SER A 236 14.08 34.35 -11.89
N ILE A 237 15.25 34.34 -11.27
CA ILE A 237 16.27 33.30 -11.49
C ILE A 237 15.91 32.12 -10.60
N THR A 238 15.31 31.08 -11.18
CA THR A 238 15.22 29.77 -10.53
C THR A 238 16.57 29.09 -10.71
N THR A 239 17.36 28.99 -9.65
CA THR A 239 18.64 28.26 -9.66
C THR A 239 18.38 26.83 -9.19
N VAL A 240 18.75 25.85 -10.00
CA VAL A 240 18.62 24.42 -9.72
C VAL A 240 20.01 23.81 -9.73
N ALA A 241 20.48 23.37 -8.57
CA ALA A 241 21.64 22.51 -8.48
C ALA A 241 21.18 21.06 -8.58
N THR A 242 21.45 20.40 -9.71
CA THR A 242 21.36 18.94 -9.84
C THR A 242 22.73 18.34 -9.60
N CYS A 243 22.86 17.46 -8.61
CA CYS A 243 24.11 16.74 -8.31
C CYS A 243 23.83 15.26 -8.08
N GLY A 244 24.80 14.42 -8.45
CA GLY A 244 24.72 12.97 -8.33
C GLY A 244 25.59 12.31 -9.38
N VAL A 245 26.40 11.34 -8.96
CA VAL A 245 27.12 10.42 -9.83
C VAL A 245 26.26 9.19 -10.16
N TYR A 246 25.35 8.83 -9.25
CA TYR A 246 24.43 7.71 -9.37
C TYR A 246 22.98 8.18 -9.24
N THR A 247 22.62 8.76 -8.09
CA THR A 247 21.26 9.29 -7.85
C THR A 247 21.26 10.81 -8.02
N VAL A 248 20.72 11.31 -9.13
CA VAL A 248 20.67 12.76 -9.41
C VAL A 248 19.58 13.43 -8.57
N LEU A 249 19.99 14.12 -7.51
CA LEU A 249 19.10 14.90 -6.63
C LEU A 249 19.26 16.40 -6.88
N SER A 250 18.19 17.16 -6.62
CA SER A 250 18.15 18.60 -6.90
C SER A 250 17.80 19.45 -5.68
N ASP A 251 18.53 20.55 -5.48
CA ASP A 251 18.11 21.68 -4.64
C ASP A 251 17.77 22.88 -5.53
N THR A 252 16.68 23.57 -5.21
CA THR A 252 16.11 24.64 -6.04
C THR A 252 15.82 25.87 -5.19
N THR A 253 16.49 26.97 -5.50
CA THR A 253 16.25 28.27 -4.87
C THR A 253 15.92 29.34 -5.91
N ILE A 254 14.88 30.13 -5.63
CA ILE A 254 14.42 31.19 -6.53
C ILE A 254 14.91 32.55 -6.05
N THR A 255 15.79 33.18 -6.82
CA THR A 255 16.24 34.57 -6.64
C THR A 255 15.36 35.50 -7.47
N GLN A 256 14.66 36.44 -6.83
CA GLN A 256 13.84 37.44 -7.54
C GLN A 256 14.72 38.59 -8.07
N VAL A 257 14.61 38.95 -9.36
CA VAL A 257 15.37 40.03 -10.02
C VAL A 257 14.44 41.03 -10.72
N ILE A 258 14.47 42.31 -10.33
CA ILE A 258 13.46 43.30 -10.77
C ILE A 258 14.05 44.25 -11.84
N ILE A 259 13.50 44.31 -13.10
CA ILE A 259 14.16 44.78 -14.36
C ILE A 259 13.20 45.49 -15.41
N GLU A 260 13.71 46.13 -16.52
CA GLU A 260 13.03 46.62 -17.79
C GLU A 260 13.81 46.31 -19.15
N GLY A 261 13.28 46.52 -20.39
CA GLY A 261 13.94 46.28 -21.74
C GLY A 261 13.38 45.15 -22.69
N ALA A 262 14.00 44.82 -23.85
CA ALA A 262 13.96 43.51 -24.64
C ALA A 262 13.96 43.56 -26.22
N GLY A 263 14.87 42.79 -26.86
CA GLY A 263 14.63 41.86 -28.01
C GLY A 263 15.05 42.18 -29.48
N ASP A 264 15.69 41.23 -30.21
CA ASP A 264 15.94 41.18 -31.69
C ASP A 264 16.31 39.74 -32.21
N ASP A 265 16.51 39.52 -33.53
CA ASP A 265 16.75 38.18 -34.20
C ASP A 265 17.66 38.27 -35.50
N GLU A 266 18.01 37.16 -36.19
CA GLU A 266 19.07 37.08 -37.26
C GLU A 266 18.67 36.70 -38.74
N ASP A 267 18.92 35.47 -39.25
CA ASP A 267 18.95 35.10 -40.71
C ASP A 267 17.70 34.26 -41.18
N GLY A 268 17.82 33.21 -42.03
CA GLY A 268 16.72 32.25 -42.25
C GLY A 268 16.48 31.61 -43.63
N ASP A 269 16.59 30.27 -43.67
CA ASP A 269 15.97 29.42 -44.69
C ASP A 269 14.50 29.04 -44.36
N GLY A 270 14.10 29.18 -43.09
CA GLY A 270 12.76 28.91 -42.57
C GLY A 270 12.71 28.01 -41.34
N ILE A 271 13.82 27.40 -40.93
CA ILE A 271 13.91 26.57 -39.72
C ILE A 271 14.82 27.26 -38.69
N GLN A 272 14.45 27.23 -37.41
CA GLN A 272 15.29 27.77 -36.34
C GLN A 272 16.53 26.91 -36.14
N ASN A 273 17.70 27.52 -35.89
CA ASN A 273 19.03 26.90 -35.82
C ASN A 273 19.18 25.60 -35.00
N ALA A 274 18.21 25.25 -34.15
CA ALA A 274 18.22 24.03 -33.35
C ALA A 274 17.80 22.75 -34.12
N ASN A 275 17.11 22.86 -35.26
CA ASN A 275 16.41 21.74 -35.90
C ASN A 275 16.85 21.47 -37.36
N ASP A 276 18.11 21.68 -37.70
CA ASP A 276 18.71 21.32 -39.00
C ASP A 276 19.97 20.46 -38.78
N PHE A 277 20.08 19.33 -39.50
CA PHE A 277 21.27 18.45 -39.48
C PHE A 277 22.40 18.92 -40.41
N CYS A 278 22.13 19.91 -41.27
CA CYS A 278 23.12 20.62 -42.09
C CYS A 278 23.05 22.16 -41.91
N PRO A 279 23.15 22.72 -40.69
CA PRO A 279 22.79 24.11 -40.33
C PRO A 279 23.69 25.24 -40.88
N THR A 280 24.58 24.93 -41.83
CA THR A 280 25.30 25.91 -42.68
C THR A 280 25.44 25.43 -44.14
N GLY A 281 24.56 24.52 -44.56
CA GLY A 281 24.56 23.84 -45.86
C GLY A 281 24.05 24.71 -47.02
N TYR A 282 23.58 24.05 -48.07
CA TYR A 282 23.13 24.69 -49.31
C TYR A 282 21.73 25.33 -49.20
N GLY A 283 21.55 26.30 -48.28
CA GLY A 283 20.26 26.97 -48.07
C GLY A 283 19.86 28.02 -49.12
N ALA A 284 18.96 28.93 -48.73
CA ALA A 284 18.34 29.95 -49.59
C ALA A 284 19.32 30.79 -50.45
N ASN A 285 20.57 30.92 -50.00
CA ASN A 285 21.64 31.66 -50.66
C ASN A 285 22.18 30.99 -51.95
N VAL A 286 21.87 29.73 -52.21
CA VAL A 286 22.19 29.02 -53.48
C VAL A 286 20.97 28.48 -54.24
N GLY A 287 19.77 28.58 -53.67
CA GLY A 287 18.51 28.25 -54.34
C GLY A 287 18.12 26.77 -54.35
N TRP A 288 18.60 25.98 -53.37
CA TRP A 288 18.09 24.64 -53.08
C TRP A 288 17.08 24.69 -51.93
N GLN A 289 16.14 23.74 -51.94
CA GLN A 289 15.17 23.46 -50.88
C GLN A 289 14.92 21.94 -50.90
N SER A 290 14.81 21.28 -49.75
CA SER A 290 14.55 19.83 -49.69
C SER A 290 13.18 19.48 -50.31
N THR A 291 13.15 18.42 -51.14
CA THR A 291 11.90 17.91 -51.77
C THR A 291 11.96 16.39 -52.04
N PRO A 292 10.82 15.65 -51.99
CA PRO A 292 10.78 14.17 -52.10
C PRO A 292 11.06 13.55 -53.48
N THR A 293 11.80 14.25 -54.35
CA THR A 293 12.20 13.73 -55.68
C THR A 293 13.70 13.81 -55.93
N THR A 294 14.46 14.18 -54.90
CA THR A 294 15.93 14.29 -54.91
C THR A 294 16.56 13.79 -53.60
N ASP A 295 15.73 13.14 -52.77
CA ASP A 295 15.93 12.69 -51.40
C ASP A 295 14.78 11.67 -51.21
N GLY A 296 15.06 10.39 -51.45
CA GLY A 296 14.06 9.34 -51.66
C GLY A 296 13.39 8.86 -50.37
N ASP A 297 14.13 8.91 -49.26
CA ASP A 297 13.75 8.48 -47.91
C ASP A 297 13.67 9.62 -46.88
N GLN A 298 14.01 10.86 -47.27
CA GLN A 298 13.72 12.14 -46.56
C GLN A 298 14.55 12.40 -45.29
N ASP A 299 15.88 12.27 -45.38
CA ASP A 299 16.81 12.59 -44.28
C ASP A 299 17.54 13.95 -44.45
N GLY A 300 17.43 14.60 -45.61
CA GLY A 300 18.14 15.83 -45.95
C GLY A 300 19.33 15.67 -46.91
N CYS A 301 19.66 14.44 -47.34
CA CYS A 301 20.74 14.11 -48.26
C CYS A 301 20.23 13.81 -49.70
N ARG A 302 20.97 13.03 -50.53
CA ARG A 302 20.66 12.85 -51.97
C ARG A 302 21.21 11.55 -52.58
N ASP A 303 20.30 10.67 -53.01
CA ASP A 303 20.48 9.23 -53.27
C ASP A 303 21.45 8.85 -54.41
N ASN A 304 21.62 9.69 -55.43
CA ASN A 304 22.05 9.24 -56.77
C ASN A 304 23.54 8.84 -56.90
N ASP A 305 24.33 8.74 -55.83
CA ASP A 305 25.79 8.57 -55.95
C ASP A 305 26.49 7.53 -55.01
N GLU A 306 25.86 6.57 -54.28
CA GLU A 306 26.63 5.55 -53.46
C GLU A 306 26.16 4.04 -53.25
N ASP A 307 25.08 3.43 -53.82
CA ASP A 307 24.59 2.04 -53.41
C ASP A 307 24.12 1.02 -54.53
N GLU A 308 23.93 -0.31 -54.25
CA GLU A 308 23.89 -1.46 -55.23
C GLU A 308 23.13 -2.83 -54.87
N ASP A 309 21.91 -3.16 -55.38
CA ASP A 309 21.29 -4.55 -55.59
C ASP A 309 19.99 -4.50 -56.45
N ASP A 310 19.75 -5.42 -57.40
CA ASP A 310 18.96 -5.12 -58.63
C ASP A 310 17.65 -5.93 -58.96
N ASP A 311 17.50 -7.27 -58.77
CA ASP A 311 16.23 -7.98 -59.15
C ASP A 311 15.66 -9.09 -58.22
N ASN A 312 16.46 -9.67 -57.32
CA ASN A 312 16.04 -10.32 -56.06
C ASN A 312 15.20 -11.63 -56.13
N ASP A 313 15.54 -12.60 -56.99
CA ASP A 313 14.86 -13.92 -57.06
C ASP A 313 15.44 -15.04 -56.17
N GLY A 314 16.54 -14.77 -55.46
CA GLY A 314 17.11 -15.65 -54.43
C GLY A 314 18.40 -16.39 -54.81
N ILE A 315 18.84 -16.36 -56.07
CA ILE A 315 20.20 -16.78 -56.46
C ILE A 315 20.91 -15.61 -57.15
N ILE A 316 21.78 -14.92 -56.41
CA ILE A 316 22.64 -13.84 -56.93
C ILE A 316 23.29 -14.23 -58.28
N ASP A 317 23.39 -13.27 -59.22
CA ASP A 317 23.72 -13.34 -60.67
C ASP A 317 24.79 -14.35 -61.16
N LEU A 318 25.55 -14.96 -60.26
CA LEU A 318 26.75 -15.74 -60.51
C LEU A 318 26.53 -17.27 -60.60
N TYR A 319 25.36 -17.82 -60.22
CA TYR A 319 25.19 -19.28 -60.03
C TYR A 319 23.97 -19.97 -60.70
N ASP A 320 23.16 -19.28 -61.50
CA ASP A 320 22.04 -19.91 -62.22
C ASP A 320 22.37 -20.27 -63.69
N GLY A 321 21.75 -21.35 -64.19
CA GLY A 321 21.81 -21.82 -65.58
C GLY A 321 20.83 -21.11 -66.53
N CYS A 322 19.82 -20.39 -66.03
CA CYS A 322 18.85 -19.60 -66.83
C CYS A 322 18.52 -18.19 -66.25
N PRO A 323 19.52 -17.31 -65.98
CA PRO A 323 19.41 -16.12 -65.09
C PRO A 323 18.66 -14.90 -65.66
N THR A 324 17.54 -15.11 -66.35
CA THR A 324 16.54 -14.07 -66.73
C THR A 324 15.15 -14.71 -66.95
N SER A 325 14.85 -15.82 -66.26
CA SER A 325 13.64 -16.64 -66.46
C SER A 325 12.54 -16.33 -65.44
N TYR A 326 11.87 -15.19 -65.60
CA TYR A 326 10.80 -14.76 -64.69
C TYR A 326 9.59 -15.73 -64.67
N GLY A 327 9.30 -16.33 -63.51
CA GLY A 327 7.96 -16.85 -63.18
C GLY A 327 7.76 -18.37 -62.99
N TRP A 328 8.81 -19.16 -62.78
CA TRP A 328 8.71 -20.55 -62.30
C TRP A 328 9.94 -20.92 -61.44
N ILE A 329 9.88 -22.04 -60.71
CA ILE A 329 10.92 -22.49 -59.77
C ILE A 329 11.18 -23.98 -60.04
N SER A 330 12.45 -24.41 -60.09
CA SER A 330 12.82 -25.79 -60.43
C SER A 330 12.67 -26.72 -59.22
N THR A 331 11.80 -27.74 -59.31
CA THR A 331 11.38 -28.56 -58.16
C THR A 331 11.20 -30.05 -58.47
N PRO A 332 11.40 -30.95 -57.47
CA PRO A 332 11.21 -32.41 -57.52
C PRO A 332 10.03 -32.97 -58.33
N SER A 333 8.88 -32.30 -58.27
CA SER A 333 7.60 -32.75 -58.82
C SER A 333 7.37 -32.33 -60.27
N ALA A 334 8.34 -31.61 -60.84
CA ALA A 334 8.47 -31.42 -62.26
C ALA A 334 9.53 -32.35 -62.86
N ASP A 335 10.34 -33.04 -62.06
CA ASP A 335 11.54 -33.72 -62.56
C ASP A 335 11.94 -34.86 -61.61
N TYR A 336 11.24 -35.99 -61.73
CA TYR A 336 11.26 -37.05 -60.70
C TYR A 336 12.60 -37.83 -60.65
N ASP A 337 13.50 -37.65 -61.63
CA ASP A 337 14.92 -38.08 -61.55
C ASP A 337 15.98 -36.95 -61.55
N TYR A 338 15.54 -35.68 -61.65
CA TYR A 338 16.21 -34.40 -61.34
C TYR A 338 17.38 -33.97 -62.25
N ASP A 339 17.10 -33.41 -63.44
CA ASP A 339 18.11 -32.80 -64.33
C ASP A 339 17.92 -31.31 -64.70
N GLY A 340 16.77 -30.72 -64.39
CA GLY A 340 16.36 -29.34 -64.70
C GLY A 340 15.25 -29.20 -65.76
N CYS A 341 14.48 -30.25 -66.04
CA CYS A 341 13.44 -30.33 -67.09
C CYS A 341 12.04 -30.62 -66.51
N HIS A 342 11.01 -30.93 -67.33
CA HIS A 342 9.61 -31.04 -66.87
C HIS A 342 8.87 -32.34 -67.34
N ASP A 343 8.60 -33.27 -66.41
CA ASP A 343 8.06 -34.63 -66.61
C ASP A 343 6.72 -34.72 -67.36
N ALA A 344 5.81 -33.78 -67.08
CA ALA A 344 4.36 -33.94 -67.28
C ALA A 344 3.87 -34.14 -68.73
N ASP A 345 4.76 -34.16 -69.73
CA ASP A 345 4.44 -34.33 -71.14
C ASP A 345 5.18 -35.52 -71.84
N GLU A 346 6.11 -36.27 -71.18
CA GLU A 346 7.01 -37.21 -71.88
C GLU A 346 7.25 -38.68 -71.31
N ASP A 347 6.64 -39.20 -70.21
CA ASP A 347 6.77 -40.63 -69.73
C ASP A 347 5.45 -41.33 -69.22
N GLN A 348 5.37 -42.69 -69.06
CA GLN A 348 4.13 -43.50 -68.74
C GLN A 348 4.26 -44.99 -68.20
N ASP A 349 5.12 -45.33 -67.22
CA ASP A 349 5.11 -46.61 -66.40
C ASP A 349 6.28 -46.52 -65.41
N ASP A 350 6.05 -45.82 -64.31
CA ASP A 350 7.11 -45.02 -63.70
C ASP A 350 7.92 -45.81 -62.64
N ASP A 351 7.38 -46.92 -62.12
CA ASP A 351 8.11 -47.86 -61.25
C ASP A 351 8.32 -49.29 -61.78
N GLY A 352 7.26 -49.96 -62.26
CA GLY A 352 7.28 -51.25 -62.92
C GLY A 352 7.19 -52.49 -62.00
N ASP A 353 6.32 -52.49 -61.00
CA ASP A 353 6.14 -53.61 -60.05
C ASP A 353 5.31 -54.80 -60.61
N GLY A 354 4.25 -54.54 -61.39
CA GLY A 354 3.34 -55.54 -61.95
C GLY A 354 1.85 -55.19 -61.93
N VAL A 355 1.41 -54.14 -61.24
CA VAL A 355 0.10 -53.50 -61.43
C VAL A 355 0.25 -52.42 -62.53
N LEU A 356 -0.73 -51.54 -62.73
CA LEU A 356 -0.70 -50.46 -63.72
C LEU A 356 -1.25 -49.20 -63.05
N ASP A 357 -0.72 -48.02 -63.38
CA ASP A 357 -0.95 -46.70 -62.74
C ASP A 357 -2.42 -46.27 -62.54
N LEU A 358 -3.37 -46.97 -63.14
CA LEU A 358 -4.82 -46.70 -63.11
C LEU A 358 -5.64 -47.71 -62.28
N GLU A 359 -5.03 -48.81 -61.85
CA GLU A 359 -5.64 -49.87 -61.03
C GLU A 359 -4.75 -50.22 -59.81
N ASP A 360 -3.89 -49.27 -59.42
CA ASP A 360 -2.93 -49.33 -58.31
C ASP A 360 -3.09 -48.09 -57.40
N SER A 361 -3.01 -48.26 -56.08
CA SER A 361 -2.93 -47.17 -55.10
C SER A 361 -1.53 -46.56 -55.00
N CYS A 362 -0.49 -47.35 -55.32
CA CYS A 362 0.92 -46.95 -55.38
C CYS A 362 1.52 -46.99 -56.82
N PRO A 363 1.00 -46.22 -57.81
CA PRO A 363 1.48 -46.19 -59.21
C PRO A 363 2.98 -45.99 -59.49
N VAL A 364 3.80 -45.71 -58.47
CA VAL A 364 5.24 -45.44 -58.60
C VAL A 364 6.04 -46.05 -57.43
N GLY A 365 5.69 -47.29 -57.04
CA GLY A 365 6.19 -48.00 -55.87
C GLY A 365 7.60 -48.61 -55.90
N ARG A 366 7.82 -49.58 -55.00
CA ARG A 366 9.09 -50.23 -54.68
C ARG A 366 9.38 -51.36 -55.66
N LYS A 367 10.43 -51.18 -56.44
CA LYS A 367 10.78 -52.08 -57.55
C LYS A 367 11.21 -53.49 -57.06
N GLY A 368 10.30 -54.47 -57.08
CA GLY A 368 10.61 -55.91 -57.07
C GLY A 368 9.92 -56.84 -56.04
N TRP A 369 8.71 -56.54 -55.56
CA TRP A 369 7.92 -57.41 -54.66
C TRP A 369 6.59 -57.87 -55.31
N ALA A 370 5.53 -58.20 -54.54
CA ALA A 370 4.18 -58.56 -55.04
C ALA A 370 3.10 -58.64 -53.91
N SER A 371 1.98 -57.92 -54.07
CA SER A 371 0.84 -57.84 -53.13
C SER A 371 0.19 -59.19 -52.74
N ASN A 372 -0.11 -59.34 -51.44
CA ASN A 372 -0.93 -60.40 -50.82
C ASN A 372 -1.10 -60.21 -49.29
N ARG A 373 -2.21 -60.70 -48.71
CA ARG A 373 -2.63 -60.69 -47.27
C ARG A 373 -1.70 -61.24 -46.16
N TYR A 374 -0.38 -61.11 -46.31
CA TYR A 374 0.65 -61.27 -45.28
C TYR A 374 1.72 -60.16 -45.38
N SER A 375 1.52 -59.19 -46.28
CA SER A 375 2.42 -58.09 -46.65
C SER A 375 1.62 -57.00 -47.40
N ASP A 376 0.34 -56.90 -47.06
CA ASP A 376 -0.76 -56.14 -47.67
C ASP A 376 -2.05 -56.43 -46.84
N TRP A 377 -2.22 -55.77 -45.69
CA TRP A 377 -3.21 -56.10 -44.64
C TRP A 377 -4.65 -55.85 -45.12
N ASP A 378 -4.88 -54.76 -45.85
CA ASP A 378 -6.18 -54.33 -46.37
C ASP A 378 -6.46 -54.82 -47.83
N ASN A 379 -5.42 -55.06 -48.63
CA ASN A 379 -5.40 -55.56 -50.02
C ASN A 379 -5.61 -54.50 -51.12
N ASP A 380 -4.98 -53.33 -50.99
CA ASP A 380 -5.10 -52.21 -51.92
C ASP A 380 -4.08 -52.19 -53.09
N GLY A 381 -2.89 -52.75 -52.89
CA GLY A 381 -1.80 -52.77 -53.89
C GLY A 381 -0.42 -52.40 -53.34
N CYS A 382 -0.38 -51.58 -52.29
CA CYS A 382 0.82 -51.17 -51.56
C CYS A 382 1.27 -52.26 -50.54
N SER A 383 2.44 -52.09 -49.92
CA SER A 383 2.98 -53.05 -48.93
C SER A 383 3.17 -52.48 -47.51
N ASP A 384 2.55 -53.14 -46.52
CA ASP A 384 2.59 -52.91 -45.04
C ASP A 384 3.96 -52.59 -44.39
N ILE A 385 5.05 -52.80 -45.12
CA ILE A 385 6.41 -52.79 -44.56
C ILE A 385 7.24 -51.60 -45.04
N ASP A 386 6.90 -50.98 -46.18
CA ASP A 386 7.65 -49.83 -46.71
C ASP A 386 6.97 -49.06 -47.87
N GLU A 387 5.64 -49.15 -48.04
CA GLU A 387 4.87 -48.40 -49.06
C GLU A 387 3.46 -48.00 -48.61
N ASP A 388 2.79 -48.85 -47.81
CA ASP A 388 1.59 -48.47 -47.09
C ASP A 388 2.01 -47.85 -45.74
N ASP A 389 1.41 -46.69 -45.44
CA ASP A 389 1.62 -45.92 -44.22
C ASP A 389 0.29 -45.79 -43.43
N ASN A 390 -0.75 -46.57 -43.74
CA ASN A 390 -2.01 -46.69 -42.98
C ASN A 390 -2.53 -48.14 -43.05
N ASP A 391 -1.93 -49.00 -42.24
CA ASP A 391 -2.07 -50.46 -42.32
C ASP A 391 -3.51 -50.96 -42.08
N ASP A 392 -4.40 -50.18 -41.47
CA ASP A 392 -5.80 -50.59 -41.22
C ASP A 392 -6.90 -49.70 -41.86
N ASN A 393 -6.45 -48.65 -42.58
CA ASN A 393 -7.22 -47.77 -43.45
C ASN A 393 -8.34 -46.99 -42.74
N ASP A 394 -8.02 -46.45 -41.56
CA ASP A 394 -8.83 -45.42 -40.87
C ASP A 394 -8.43 -43.98 -41.29
N ASP A 395 -8.80 -42.96 -40.50
CA ASP A 395 -8.54 -41.55 -40.82
C ASP A 395 -7.09 -41.08 -40.50
N PHE A 396 -6.26 -41.88 -39.82
CA PHE A 396 -4.85 -41.61 -39.49
C PHE A 396 -3.86 -42.53 -40.22
N HIS A 397 -2.57 -42.21 -40.12
CA HIS A 397 -1.47 -42.99 -40.71
C HIS A 397 -0.60 -43.56 -39.59
N ASP A 398 -0.01 -44.76 -39.75
CA ASP A 398 0.81 -45.53 -38.77
C ASP A 398 1.90 -44.73 -38.02
N VAL A 399 2.30 -43.56 -38.53
CA VAL A 399 3.33 -42.67 -37.97
C VAL A 399 2.78 -41.47 -37.19
N LEU A 400 1.46 -41.28 -37.22
CA LEU A 400 0.66 -40.26 -36.52
C LEU A 400 -0.50 -40.88 -35.73
N ASP A 401 -0.54 -42.21 -35.66
CA ASP A 401 -1.48 -43.03 -34.91
C ASP A 401 -0.69 -43.74 -33.80
N ASP A 402 -1.08 -43.57 -32.53
CA ASP A 402 -0.49 -44.30 -31.39
C ASP A 402 -1.07 -45.74 -31.25
N CYS A 403 -2.10 -46.07 -32.03
CA CYS A 403 -2.76 -47.37 -32.20
C CYS A 403 -2.65 -48.07 -33.61
N PRO A 404 -1.49 -48.13 -34.34
CA PRO A 404 -1.37 -48.50 -35.79
C PRO A 404 -1.92 -49.82 -36.36
N LYS A 405 -2.63 -50.64 -35.56
CA LYS A 405 -3.29 -51.91 -35.92
C LYS A 405 -4.57 -52.08 -35.09
N GLY A 406 -5.38 -51.02 -35.01
CA GLY A 406 -6.58 -50.87 -34.21
C GLY A 406 -7.85 -51.43 -34.86
N VAL A 407 -8.94 -50.68 -34.70
CA VAL A 407 -10.28 -51.05 -35.20
C VAL A 407 -10.52 -50.49 -36.62
N ALA A 408 -9.89 -51.09 -37.61
CA ALA A 408 -10.08 -50.84 -39.06
C ALA A 408 -11.50 -50.38 -39.49
N GLU A 409 -11.55 -49.42 -40.43
CA GLU A 409 -12.75 -48.77 -41.01
C GLU A 409 -13.62 -47.96 -40.02
N TRP A 410 -13.03 -47.31 -39.00
CA TRP A 410 -13.74 -46.31 -38.15
C TRP A 410 -13.55 -44.88 -38.68
N GLN A 411 -14.01 -43.87 -37.93
CA GLN A 411 -13.89 -42.45 -38.32
C GLN A 411 -13.54 -41.57 -37.12
N SER A 412 -12.41 -40.88 -37.20
CA SER A 412 -11.99 -39.92 -36.18
C SER A 412 -12.90 -38.70 -36.16
N ASN A 413 -13.25 -38.26 -34.95
CA ASN A 413 -13.91 -37.00 -34.68
C ASN A 413 -13.95 -36.77 -33.16
N ASN A 414 -14.15 -35.50 -32.80
CA ASN A 414 -14.25 -34.91 -31.45
C ASN A 414 -15.30 -35.53 -30.47
N THR A 415 -15.83 -36.73 -30.72
CA THR A 415 -16.69 -37.54 -29.83
C THR A 415 -16.36 -39.04 -29.80
N THR A 416 -15.27 -39.45 -30.44
CA THR A 416 -14.77 -40.84 -30.56
C THR A 416 -13.24 -40.91 -30.62
N ASP A 417 -12.62 -39.75 -30.45
CA ASP A 417 -11.20 -39.40 -30.60
C ASP A 417 -11.13 -37.91 -30.24
N TRP A 418 -10.90 -37.62 -28.96
CA TRP A 418 -10.94 -36.25 -28.46
C TRP A 418 -9.60 -35.52 -28.59
N ASP A 419 -8.47 -36.17 -28.32
CA ASP A 419 -7.14 -35.57 -28.40
C ASP A 419 -6.51 -35.58 -29.82
N GLN A 420 -7.01 -36.45 -30.73
CA GLN A 420 -6.53 -36.70 -32.10
C GLN A 420 -5.21 -37.47 -32.19
N ASP A 421 -4.99 -38.48 -31.34
CA ASP A 421 -3.84 -39.40 -31.38
C ASP A 421 -4.01 -40.65 -32.28
N GLY A 422 -5.21 -40.90 -32.81
CA GLY A 422 -5.52 -42.08 -33.64
C GLY A 422 -6.06 -43.29 -32.88
N CYS A 423 -6.13 -43.26 -31.56
CA CYS A 423 -6.80 -44.25 -30.74
C CYS A 423 -8.31 -43.94 -30.59
N TYR A 424 -9.12 -44.98 -30.35
CA TYR A 424 -10.57 -44.83 -30.19
C TYR A 424 -10.97 -44.80 -28.71
N ASP A 425 -11.31 -43.61 -28.19
CA ASP A 425 -11.71 -43.27 -26.80
C ASP A 425 -12.31 -44.48 -26.05
N LEU A 426 -13.40 -45.03 -26.60
CA LEU A 426 -14.29 -45.95 -25.90
C LEU A 426 -13.72 -47.36 -25.68
N SER A 427 -12.58 -47.73 -26.30
CA SER A 427 -12.02 -49.06 -26.08
C SER A 427 -10.52 -49.26 -26.26
N GLU A 428 -9.78 -48.32 -26.84
CA GLU A 428 -8.34 -48.50 -27.14
C GLU A 428 -7.44 -47.45 -26.46
N ASP A 429 -8.01 -46.32 -26.03
CA ASP A 429 -7.37 -45.33 -25.15
C ASP A 429 -7.64 -45.63 -23.64
N GLU A 430 -6.77 -45.11 -22.76
CA GLU A 430 -6.92 -45.07 -21.29
C GLU A 430 -6.85 -43.64 -20.71
N ASP A 431 -6.72 -42.58 -21.53
CA ASP A 431 -6.60 -41.16 -21.15
C ASP A 431 -7.21 -40.24 -22.23
N ASP A 432 -8.56 -40.25 -22.38
CA ASP A 432 -9.33 -39.69 -23.53
C ASP A 432 -8.96 -38.24 -23.96
N ASP A 433 -8.32 -37.43 -23.11
CA ASP A 433 -7.86 -36.07 -23.44
C ASP A 433 -6.35 -35.81 -23.26
N ASN A 434 -5.60 -36.86 -22.93
CA ASN A 434 -4.15 -36.92 -22.86
C ASN A 434 -3.53 -35.81 -21.96
N ASP A 435 -4.29 -35.38 -20.94
CA ASP A 435 -3.86 -34.39 -19.96
C ASP A 435 -2.89 -34.97 -18.91
N GLY A 436 -2.74 -36.29 -18.91
CA GLY A 436 -1.87 -37.07 -18.04
C GLY A 436 -2.59 -37.69 -16.83
N VAL A 437 -3.93 -37.67 -16.81
CA VAL A 437 -4.78 -38.23 -15.75
C VAL A 437 -5.80 -39.22 -16.33
N ASN A 438 -5.33 -40.42 -16.69
CA ASN A 438 -6.15 -41.57 -17.09
C ASN A 438 -7.58 -41.60 -16.50
N ASP A 439 -8.61 -41.71 -17.35
CA ASP A 439 -10.04 -41.68 -16.99
C ASP A 439 -10.40 -42.50 -15.74
N VAL A 440 -9.90 -43.72 -15.68
CA VAL A 440 -10.23 -44.70 -14.64
C VAL A 440 -9.02 -45.45 -14.13
N ASN A 441 -8.98 -45.68 -12.83
CA ASN A 441 -8.02 -46.65 -12.28
C ASN A 441 -8.43 -48.09 -12.64
N GLY A 442 -7.50 -49.04 -12.49
CA GLY A 442 -7.73 -50.48 -12.72
C GLY A 442 -8.78 -51.18 -11.83
N THR A 443 -9.62 -50.46 -11.10
CA THR A 443 -10.87 -50.96 -10.48
C THR A 443 -12.16 -50.40 -11.12
N GLY A 444 -12.04 -49.54 -12.14
CA GLY A 444 -13.15 -48.84 -12.79
C GLY A 444 -13.72 -47.69 -11.96
N SER A 445 -12.89 -47.05 -11.12
CA SER A 445 -13.26 -45.79 -10.46
C SER A 445 -12.64 -44.64 -11.24
N ILE A 446 -13.48 -43.66 -11.57
CA ILE A 446 -13.10 -42.39 -12.21
C ILE A 446 -11.97 -41.73 -11.41
N LEU A 447 -10.90 -41.33 -12.09
CA LEU A 447 -9.78 -40.55 -11.54
C LEU A 447 -9.88 -39.10 -12.00
N ASP A 448 -10.00 -38.89 -13.30
CA ASP A 448 -10.23 -37.57 -13.87
C ASP A 448 -11.71 -37.12 -13.74
N LEU A 449 -11.91 -35.86 -13.35
CA LEU A 449 -13.21 -35.23 -13.19
C LEU A 449 -13.61 -34.36 -14.39
N CYS A 450 -12.73 -34.20 -15.36
CA CYS A 450 -12.77 -33.26 -16.46
C CYS A 450 -12.30 -33.89 -17.80
N PRO A 451 -12.89 -35.02 -18.29
CA PRO A 451 -12.34 -35.88 -19.38
C PRO A 451 -12.55 -35.32 -20.79
N GLN A 452 -12.50 -33.99 -20.87
CA GLN A 452 -12.64 -33.13 -22.03
C GLN A 452 -11.90 -31.81 -21.74
N THR A 453 -10.72 -31.90 -21.13
CA THR A 453 -9.83 -30.80 -20.86
C THR A 453 -9.34 -30.18 -22.18
N PRO A 454 -9.18 -28.84 -22.25
CA PRO A 454 -8.77 -28.18 -23.48
C PRO A 454 -7.39 -28.66 -23.93
N ILE A 455 -7.32 -29.24 -25.13
CA ILE A 455 -6.09 -29.77 -25.74
C ILE A 455 -4.97 -28.70 -25.67
N ASN A 456 -3.81 -29.06 -25.11
CA ASN A 456 -2.68 -28.18 -24.75
C ASN A 456 -2.86 -27.29 -23.51
N ALA A 457 -3.79 -27.59 -22.59
CA ALA A 457 -3.74 -27.04 -21.24
C ALA A 457 -2.40 -27.40 -20.57
N THR A 458 -1.85 -26.51 -19.72
CA THR A 458 -0.54 -26.73 -19.05
C THR A 458 -0.63 -26.63 -17.53
N ASP A 459 -1.84 -26.35 -17.04
CA ASP A 459 -2.22 -25.96 -15.68
C ASP A 459 -3.23 -26.95 -15.06
N ILE A 460 -3.18 -28.19 -15.55
CA ILE A 460 -3.93 -29.37 -15.12
C ILE A 460 -3.58 -29.72 -13.66
N ASN A 461 -4.56 -30.15 -12.88
CA ASN A 461 -4.39 -30.55 -11.48
C ASN A 461 -4.45 -32.09 -11.28
N GLU A 462 -4.32 -32.56 -10.04
CA GLU A 462 -4.40 -34.00 -9.68
C GLU A 462 -5.78 -34.67 -9.93
N SER A 463 -6.69 -34.00 -10.65
CA SER A 463 -8.04 -34.48 -10.98
C SER A 463 -8.44 -34.12 -12.42
N GLY A 464 -7.43 -33.92 -13.29
CA GLY A 464 -7.53 -33.66 -14.73
C GLY A 464 -8.26 -32.38 -15.14
N CYS A 465 -8.39 -31.39 -14.25
CA CYS A 465 -9.08 -30.14 -14.55
C CYS A 465 -8.10 -28.96 -14.72
N ALA A 466 -8.14 -28.28 -15.87
CA ALA A 466 -7.45 -26.99 -16.08
C ALA A 466 -8.16 -25.83 -15.35
N ALA A 467 -7.47 -24.71 -15.14
CA ALA A 467 -7.96 -23.58 -14.34
C ALA A 467 -9.31 -23.02 -14.84
N LEU A 468 -9.57 -23.02 -16.15
CA LEU A 468 -10.85 -22.54 -16.69
C LEU A 468 -12.06 -23.45 -16.40
N GLN A 469 -11.82 -24.71 -15.98
CA GLN A 469 -12.86 -25.65 -15.53
C GLN A 469 -13.04 -25.64 -14.01
N ARG A 470 -12.15 -24.99 -13.26
CA ARG A 470 -12.14 -24.95 -11.79
C ARG A 470 -12.67 -23.61 -11.26
N ASP A 471 -13.27 -23.67 -10.09
CA ASP A 471 -13.75 -22.54 -9.29
C ASP A 471 -13.45 -22.95 -7.83
N THR A 472 -12.27 -22.57 -7.35
CA THR A 472 -11.67 -23.14 -6.13
C THR A 472 -12.32 -22.65 -4.84
N ASP A 473 -12.84 -21.42 -4.80
CA ASP A 473 -13.52 -20.85 -3.64
C ASP A 473 -15.06 -20.86 -3.73
N GLY A 474 -15.61 -21.12 -4.93
CA GLY A 474 -17.04 -21.27 -5.19
C GLY A 474 -17.78 -19.96 -5.37
N ASP A 475 -17.11 -18.88 -5.78
CA ASP A 475 -17.71 -17.56 -5.98
C ASP A 475 -18.45 -17.41 -7.32
N GLY A 476 -18.16 -18.28 -8.29
CA GLY A 476 -18.75 -18.31 -9.62
C GLY A 476 -17.88 -17.76 -10.76
N VAL A 477 -16.63 -17.37 -10.47
CA VAL A 477 -15.57 -17.09 -11.45
C VAL A 477 -14.58 -18.26 -11.46
N ASN A 478 -14.01 -18.55 -12.63
CA ASN A 478 -13.08 -19.68 -12.77
C ASN A 478 -11.65 -19.28 -12.41
N ASP A 479 -10.83 -20.22 -11.93
CA ASP A 479 -9.45 -19.99 -11.47
C ASP A 479 -8.55 -19.26 -12.50
N LEU A 480 -8.89 -19.29 -13.80
CA LEU A 480 -8.14 -18.60 -14.86
C LEU A 480 -8.50 -17.10 -15.00
N GLU A 481 -9.74 -16.73 -14.66
CA GLU A 481 -10.25 -15.36 -14.75
C GLU A 481 -10.37 -14.66 -13.38
N ASP A 482 -10.31 -15.42 -12.30
CA ASP A 482 -10.31 -14.93 -10.91
C ASP A 482 -9.02 -14.16 -10.58
N GLN A 483 -9.17 -12.99 -9.96
CA GLN A 483 -8.07 -12.15 -9.47
C GLN A 483 -8.00 -12.09 -7.93
N CYS A 484 -8.96 -12.73 -7.25
CA CYS A 484 -9.20 -12.63 -5.82
C CYS A 484 -9.40 -14.02 -5.18
N GLU A 485 -8.46 -14.93 -5.48
CA GLU A 485 -8.40 -16.30 -4.96
C GLU A 485 -8.75 -16.39 -3.46
N GLY A 486 -9.81 -17.12 -3.13
CA GLY A 486 -10.24 -17.33 -1.74
C GLY A 486 -11.25 -16.31 -1.23
N THR A 487 -12.04 -15.71 -2.13
CA THR A 487 -13.12 -14.78 -1.79
C THR A 487 -14.16 -15.45 -0.88
N PRO A 488 -14.54 -14.82 0.25
CA PRO A 488 -15.47 -15.44 1.21
C PRO A 488 -16.84 -15.79 0.61
N SER A 489 -17.17 -17.10 0.62
CA SER A 489 -18.43 -17.63 0.09
C SER A 489 -19.67 -16.86 0.55
N GLY A 490 -20.51 -16.43 -0.41
CA GLY A 490 -21.78 -15.75 -0.15
C GLY A 490 -21.70 -14.22 -0.15
N LEU A 491 -20.53 -13.64 -0.39
CA LEU A 491 -20.41 -12.24 -0.81
C LEU A 491 -20.88 -12.07 -2.28
N VAL A 492 -21.11 -10.83 -2.70
CA VAL A 492 -21.41 -10.50 -4.10
C VAL A 492 -20.11 -10.08 -4.77
N VAL A 493 -19.68 -10.87 -5.75
CA VAL A 493 -18.43 -10.66 -6.49
C VAL A 493 -18.65 -9.85 -7.77
N ASN A 494 -17.59 -9.21 -8.25
CA ASN A 494 -17.54 -8.61 -9.56
C ASN A 494 -17.15 -9.65 -10.64
N ALA A 495 -16.86 -9.21 -11.87
CA ALA A 495 -16.54 -10.12 -12.98
C ALA A 495 -15.13 -10.74 -12.92
N LEU A 496 -14.40 -10.57 -11.81
CA LEU A 496 -13.00 -10.97 -11.59
C LEU A 496 -12.84 -11.70 -10.23
N GLY A 497 -13.93 -12.27 -9.70
CA GLY A 497 -14.02 -12.94 -8.39
C GLY A 497 -14.01 -12.01 -7.18
N CYS A 498 -13.55 -10.77 -7.34
CA CYS A 498 -13.37 -9.88 -6.20
C CYS A 498 -14.69 -9.41 -5.56
N ALA A 499 -14.80 -9.60 -4.25
CA ALA A 499 -15.82 -9.00 -3.40
C ALA A 499 -15.38 -7.67 -2.76
N ASP A 500 -16.35 -6.92 -2.27
CA ASP A 500 -16.18 -5.86 -1.27
C ASP A 500 -16.09 -6.52 0.12
N LEU A 501 -14.99 -6.27 0.85
CA LEU A 501 -14.63 -6.99 2.08
C LEU A 501 -14.95 -6.25 3.38
N ASP A 502 -15.06 -4.92 3.34
CA ASP A 502 -15.39 -4.08 4.51
C ASP A 502 -16.72 -3.31 4.37
N SER A 503 -17.40 -3.47 3.23
CA SER A 503 -18.70 -2.89 2.88
C SER A 503 -18.67 -1.38 2.60
N ASP A 504 -17.54 -0.83 2.16
CA ASP A 504 -17.41 0.58 1.76
C ASP A 504 -17.93 0.89 0.34
N GLY A 505 -18.15 -0.14 -0.48
CA GLY A 505 -18.61 -0.08 -1.87
C GLY A 505 -17.52 -0.27 -2.94
N ILE A 506 -16.27 -0.53 -2.55
CA ILE A 506 -15.12 -0.77 -3.42
C ILE A 506 -14.71 -2.25 -3.37
N PHE A 507 -14.38 -2.83 -4.53
CA PHE A 507 -13.97 -4.24 -4.61
C PHE A 507 -12.48 -4.40 -4.32
N ALA A 508 -12.11 -5.50 -3.66
CA ALA A 508 -10.77 -5.73 -3.12
C ALA A 508 -9.60 -5.60 -4.11
N ASN A 509 -9.81 -5.83 -5.42
CA ASN A 509 -8.76 -5.67 -6.44
C ASN A 509 -8.42 -4.20 -6.80
N VAL A 510 -9.26 -3.25 -6.43
CA VAL A 510 -9.05 -1.81 -6.67
C VAL A 510 -9.06 -0.98 -5.38
N ASP A 511 -9.20 -1.66 -4.25
CA ASP A 511 -9.19 -1.09 -2.92
C ASP A 511 -7.75 -1.02 -2.36
N LEU A 512 -7.32 0.18 -1.97
CA LEU A 512 -6.02 0.43 -1.34
C LEU A 512 -6.10 0.46 0.20
N CYS A 513 -7.31 0.47 0.76
CA CYS A 513 -7.60 0.64 2.18
C CYS A 513 -8.65 -0.37 2.68
N PRO A 514 -8.37 -1.70 2.63
CA PRO A 514 -9.32 -2.81 2.84
C PRO A 514 -9.84 -3.02 4.27
N GLN A 515 -9.79 -1.97 5.08
CA GLN A 515 -10.32 -1.86 6.44
C GLN A 515 -10.77 -0.41 6.68
N SER A 516 -11.52 0.15 5.73
CA SER A 516 -12.18 1.44 5.85
C SER A 516 -13.19 1.42 7.00
N PRO A 517 -13.13 2.36 7.95
CA PRO A 517 -13.99 2.33 9.12
C PRO A 517 -15.43 2.73 8.78
N ASP A 518 -16.38 1.96 9.32
CA ASP A 518 -17.82 2.24 9.34
C ASP A 518 -18.14 3.73 9.55
N ARG A 519 -19.13 4.22 8.79
CA ARG A 519 -19.67 5.58 8.89
C ARG A 519 -18.68 6.69 8.55
N TRP A 520 -17.75 6.46 7.63
CA TRP A 520 -16.91 7.50 7.02
C TRP A 520 -17.11 7.55 5.51
N SER A 521 -16.94 8.73 4.91
CA SER A 521 -16.87 8.81 3.45
C SER A 521 -15.55 8.22 2.96
N VAL A 522 -15.63 7.32 1.99
CA VAL A 522 -14.48 6.76 1.27
C VAL A 522 -14.28 7.44 -0.09
N ASN A 523 -13.04 7.39 -0.58
CA ASN A 523 -12.65 7.92 -1.88
C ASN A 523 -12.84 6.87 -3.00
N ALA A 524 -12.32 7.14 -4.20
CA ALA A 524 -12.46 6.22 -5.35
C ALA A 524 -11.53 4.99 -5.33
N VAL A 525 -10.71 4.84 -4.28
CA VAL A 525 -9.75 3.74 -4.06
C VAL A 525 -9.91 3.12 -2.66
N GLY A 526 -11.10 3.24 -2.06
CA GLY A 526 -11.49 2.63 -0.79
C GLY A 526 -10.99 3.34 0.48
N CYS A 527 -10.25 4.45 0.38
CA CYS A 527 -9.69 5.09 1.56
C CYS A 527 -10.64 6.12 2.19
N ALA A 528 -10.93 5.96 3.49
CA ALA A 528 -11.74 6.87 4.27
C ALA A 528 -11.01 8.18 4.62
N VAL A 529 -11.76 9.28 4.78
CA VAL A 529 -11.24 10.62 5.15
C VAL A 529 -10.39 10.62 6.45
N ILE A 530 -10.58 9.63 7.32
CA ILE A 530 -9.79 9.43 8.55
C ILE A 530 -8.43 8.74 8.31
N GLN A 531 -8.30 7.94 7.25
CA GLN A 531 -7.05 7.32 6.83
C GLN A 531 -6.20 8.31 6.01
N GLU A 532 -6.83 9.17 5.21
CA GLU A 532 -6.18 10.18 4.36
C GLU A 532 -5.17 11.11 5.09
N PRO A 533 -3.97 11.35 4.53
CA PRO A 533 -2.95 12.20 5.13
C PRO A 533 -3.36 13.69 5.15
N VAL A 534 -3.09 14.35 6.28
CA VAL A 534 -3.39 15.78 6.43
C VAL A 534 -2.39 16.63 5.63
N ALA A 535 -2.90 17.39 4.66
CA ALA A 535 -2.09 18.29 3.86
C ALA A 535 -1.38 19.38 4.70
N TRP A 536 -0.13 19.69 4.33
CA TRP A 536 0.67 20.74 4.96
C TRP A 536 -0.02 22.11 4.88
N THR A 537 -0.05 22.83 6.00
CA THR A 537 -0.60 24.20 6.10
C THR A 537 0.52 25.21 6.32
N ASP A 538 0.72 26.15 5.39
CA ASP A 538 1.73 27.20 5.53
C ASP A 538 1.35 28.22 6.62
N SER A 539 2.24 28.40 7.59
CA SER A 539 2.13 29.34 8.72
C SER A 539 3.43 30.13 8.89
N SER A 540 3.32 31.42 9.19
CA SER A 540 4.46 32.34 9.33
C SER A 540 4.85 32.68 10.76
N SER A 541 3.99 32.39 11.74
CA SER A 541 4.24 32.71 13.15
C SER A 541 3.38 31.87 14.10
N LEU A 542 3.95 31.51 15.24
CA LEU A 542 3.24 30.87 16.35
C LEU A 542 3.50 31.65 17.65
N ASN A 543 2.46 31.87 18.44
CA ASN A 543 2.54 32.60 19.72
C ASN A 543 1.87 31.88 20.90
N GLY A 544 1.33 30.68 20.68
CA GLY A 544 0.74 29.84 21.71
C GLY A 544 0.39 28.43 21.22
N PRO A 545 -0.08 27.55 22.12
CA PRO A 545 -0.56 26.21 21.76
C PRO A 545 -1.83 26.26 20.89
N MET A 546 -2.15 25.12 20.27
CA MET A 546 -3.28 24.93 19.35
C MET A 546 -3.24 25.86 18.12
N GLN A 547 -2.03 26.24 17.70
CA GLN A 547 -1.74 27.01 16.47
C GLN A 547 -0.86 26.20 15.52
N THR A 548 -1.06 26.39 14.22
CA THR A 548 -0.29 25.75 13.14
C THR A 548 1.19 26.12 13.22
N VAL A 549 2.05 25.11 13.33
CA VAL A 549 3.51 25.25 13.52
C VAL A 549 4.19 25.61 12.20
N PRO A 550 4.87 26.76 12.10
CA PRO A 550 5.70 27.11 10.94
C PRO A 550 6.80 26.09 10.65
N GLN A 551 7.29 26.08 9.42
CA GLN A 551 8.48 25.31 9.01
C GLN A 551 9.66 25.51 9.97
N PHE A 552 10.44 24.46 10.18
CA PHE A 552 11.74 24.48 10.86
C PHE A 552 12.67 23.39 10.33
N SER A 553 13.97 23.60 10.52
CA SER A 553 15.02 22.62 10.27
C SER A 553 16.12 22.73 11.32
N PHE A 554 16.80 21.60 11.60
CA PHE A 554 17.93 21.54 12.52
C PHE A 554 18.84 20.35 12.20
N PRO A 555 20.14 20.43 12.55
CA PRO A 555 21.03 19.28 12.48
C PRO A 555 20.65 18.22 13.52
N THR A 556 20.81 16.96 13.12
CA THR A 556 20.73 15.78 13.97
C THR A 556 21.99 14.94 13.79
N LEU A 557 22.21 13.94 14.64
CA LEU A 557 23.33 13.00 14.49
C LEU A 557 23.34 12.27 13.12
N ASN A 558 22.17 12.14 12.48
CA ASN A 558 22.00 11.44 11.20
C ASN A 558 21.70 12.41 10.04
N GLY A 559 22.21 13.66 10.11
CA GLY A 559 22.01 14.70 9.09
C GLY A 559 20.92 15.71 9.45
N THR A 560 20.47 16.52 8.48
CA THR A 560 19.52 17.62 8.75
C THR A 560 18.07 17.15 8.70
N TYR A 561 17.32 17.38 9.78
CA TYR A 561 15.88 17.20 9.78
C TYR A 561 15.19 18.47 9.23
N ASN A 562 14.24 18.29 8.31
CA ASN A 562 13.43 19.36 7.72
C ASN A 562 11.96 18.99 7.87
N PHE A 563 11.20 19.79 8.62
CA PHE A 563 9.82 19.45 9.02
C PHE A 563 8.85 19.38 7.83
N LYS A 564 8.84 20.39 6.95
CA LYS A 564 7.99 20.40 5.75
C LYS A 564 8.32 19.29 4.77
N ASN A 565 9.61 18.97 4.56
CA ASN A 565 10.02 17.92 3.62
C ASN A 565 9.81 16.50 4.18
N ARG A 566 9.69 16.34 5.50
CA ARG A 566 9.39 15.08 6.19
C ARG A 566 7.94 15.01 6.68
N TRP A 567 7.07 15.93 6.24
CA TRP A 567 5.67 15.95 6.62
C TRP A 567 4.90 14.87 5.84
N THR A 568 4.54 13.79 6.52
CA THR A 568 3.69 12.72 5.98
C THR A 568 2.22 13.10 5.96
N GLY A 569 1.77 13.94 6.90
CA GLY A 569 0.35 14.14 7.17
C GLY A 569 -0.27 13.07 8.07
N ASP A 570 0.52 12.08 8.52
CA ASP A 570 0.09 10.93 9.32
C ASP A 570 0.69 10.90 10.72
N ASP A 571 1.92 11.42 10.86
CA ASP A 571 2.67 11.35 12.10
C ASP A 571 2.27 12.42 13.13
N VAL A 572 2.48 12.10 14.41
CA VAL A 572 2.54 13.03 15.53
C VAL A 572 3.99 13.19 16.00
N TYR A 573 4.39 14.40 16.39
CA TYR A 573 5.79 14.74 16.68
C TYR A 573 5.94 15.06 18.16
N PHE A 574 6.84 14.37 18.86
CA PHE A 574 7.07 14.56 20.29
C PHE A 574 8.52 14.95 20.59
N PHE A 575 8.72 16.10 21.25
CA PHE A 575 10.02 16.66 21.57
C PHE A 575 10.30 16.57 23.07
N MET A 576 11.43 15.96 23.41
CA MET A 576 11.93 15.83 24.78
C MET A 576 13.31 16.47 24.87
N PHE A 577 13.43 17.53 25.65
CA PHE A 577 14.68 18.27 25.85
C PHE A 577 15.26 18.05 27.25
N LYS A 578 16.57 17.77 27.33
CA LYS A 578 17.32 17.87 28.58
C LYS A 578 17.56 19.33 28.96
N TYR A 579 17.50 19.63 30.25
CA TYR A 579 17.85 20.94 30.80
C TYR A 579 18.46 20.83 32.19
N THR A 580 19.54 21.57 32.42
CA THR A 580 20.24 21.75 33.70
C THR A 580 20.44 23.24 33.99
N ASP A 581 19.90 23.73 35.11
CA ASP A 581 20.06 25.12 35.54
C ASP A 581 21.46 25.42 36.10
N SER A 582 21.77 26.70 36.28
CA SER A 582 23.06 27.16 36.83
C SER A 582 23.33 26.75 38.28
N SER A 583 22.35 26.17 38.97
CA SER A 583 22.46 25.63 40.34
C SER A 583 22.67 24.11 40.34
N GLY A 584 22.64 23.45 39.18
CA GLY A 584 22.73 22.00 39.02
C GLY A 584 21.39 21.26 39.15
N ASN A 585 20.25 21.96 39.25
CA ASN A 585 18.95 21.31 39.16
C ASN A 585 18.71 20.94 37.69
N SER A 586 18.31 19.70 37.43
CA SER A 586 18.05 19.24 36.06
C SER A 586 16.79 18.39 35.99
N ASN A 587 16.21 18.27 34.80
CA ASN A 587 15.18 17.26 34.53
C ASN A 587 15.77 15.84 34.36
N SER A 588 16.94 15.57 34.93
CA SER A 588 17.64 14.27 34.86
C SER A 588 16.84 13.11 35.44
N GLY A 589 15.90 13.36 36.36
CA GLY A 589 14.94 12.34 36.82
C GLY A 589 13.91 11.91 35.78
N THR A 590 13.60 12.78 34.81
CA THR A 590 12.73 12.50 33.65
C THR A 590 13.57 11.98 32.48
N TRP A 591 14.67 12.67 32.16
CA TRP A 591 15.60 12.26 31.11
C TRP A 591 16.16 10.86 31.40
N GLY A 592 16.78 10.65 32.57
CA GLY A 592 17.51 9.42 32.91
C GLY A 592 16.68 8.14 33.09
N GLN A 593 15.39 8.15 32.76
CA GLN A 593 14.58 6.92 32.73
C GLN A 593 14.97 6.03 31.55
N ASN A 594 14.63 4.73 31.67
CA ASN A 594 14.79 3.75 30.61
C ASN A 594 13.87 4.13 29.42
N PRO A 595 14.43 4.53 28.27
CA PRO A 595 13.63 4.99 27.13
C PRO A 595 12.86 3.82 26.49
N GLY A 596 13.33 2.58 26.59
CA GLY A 596 12.67 1.43 25.97
C GLY A 596 11.26 1.14 26.51
N LYS A 597 10.97 1.44 27.79
CA LYS A 597 9.58 1.32 28.30
C LYS A 597 8.69 2.42 27.70
N PHE A 598 9.23 3.63 27.58
CA PHE A 598 8.53 4.80 27.06
C PHE A 598 8.22 4.64 25.55
N ILE A 599 9.22 4.25 24.75
CA ILE A 599 9.10 4.07 23.29
C ILE A 599 8.04 3.03 22.93
N ARG A 600 8.02 1.87 23.62
CA ARG A 600 7.01 0.81 23.42
C ARG A 600 5.57 1.22 23.73
N ASN A 601 5.35 2.36 24.38
CA ASN A 601 4.02 2.88 24.71
C ASN A 601 3.63 4.08 23.82
N LEU A 602 4.47 4.46 22.85
CA LEU A 602 4.13 5.48 21.86
C LEU A 602 3.28 4.86 20.74
N PRO A 603 2.32 5.62 20.16
CA PRO A 603 1.67 5.26 18.91
C PRO A 603 2.68 5.02 17.78
N GLU A 604 2.34 4.12 16.86
CA GLU A 604 3.18 3.70 15.73
C GLU A 604 3.57 4.87 14.81
N ASN A 605 2.67 5.84 14.65
CA ASN A 605 2.87 7.08 13.90
C ASN A 605 3.55 8.20 14.73
N THR A 606 4.43 7.87 15.68
CA THR A 606 5.15 8.89 16.48
C THR A 606 6.55 9.15 15.93
N GLN A 607 6.88 10.42 15.70
CA GLN A 607 8.23 10.92 15.44
C GLN A 607 8.80 11.51 16.74
N LEU A 608 9.86 10.89 17.28
CA LEU A 608 10.40 11.20 18.61
C LEU A 608 11.72 11.95 18.52
N PHE A 609 11.80 13.13 19.16
CA PHE A 609 12.98 13.99 19.13
C PHE A 609 13.62 14.13 20.50
N TYR A 610 14.92 13.88 20.58
CA TYR A 610 15.74 14.11 21.76
C TYR A 610 16.70 15.27 21.53
N GLY A 611 16.66 16.29 22.39
CA GLY A 611 17.58 17.43 22.35
C GLY A 611 18.06 17.86 23.74
N SER A 612 18.89 18.91 23.82
CA SER A 612 19.39 19.43 25.09
C SER A 612 19.64 20.94 25.02
N PHE A 613 19.25 21.66 26.07
CA PHE A 613 19.58 23.07 26.31
C PHE A 613 20.93 23.27 27.01
N ASP A 614 21.63 22.17 27.35
CA ASP A 614 22.90 22.25 28.05
C ASP A 614 24.05 22.45 27.04
N ASN A 615 25.10 23.15 27.45
CA ASN A 615 26.34 23.29 26.65
C ASN A 615 27.02 21.94 26.30
N THR A 616 26.53 20.83 26.86
CA THR A 616 26.95 19.46 26.58
C THR A 616 26.06 18.73 25.57
N TYR A 617 25.17 19.43 24.85
CA TYR A 617 24.10 18.86 24.03
C TYR A 617 24.49 17.63 23.21
N HIS A 618 25.59 17.70 22.44
CA HIS A 618 26.12 16.61 21.63
C HIS A 618 26.35 15.32 22.45
N ASN A 619 27.03 15.45 23.60
CA ASN A 619 27.27 14.33 24.51
C ASN A 619 25.98 13.83 25.18
N ASP A 620 25.02 14.72 25.43
CA ASP A 620 23.74 14.37 26.03
C ASP A 620 22.86 13.55 25.09
N VAL A 621 22.83 13.90 23.80
CA VAL A 621 22.05 13.17 22.79
C VAL A 621 22.73 11.87 22.34
N ILE A 622 24.06 11.83 22.26
CA ILE A 622 24.80 10.55 22.08
C ILE A 622 24.57 9.62 23.27
N SER A 623 24.60 10.13 24.51
CA SER A 623 24.28 9.35 25.70
C SER A 623 22.83 8.82 25.67
N ARG A 624 21.89 9.62 25.14
CA ARG A 624 20.50 9.22 24.91
C ARG A 624 20.38 8.11 23.86
N GLN A 625 21.06 8.24 22.72
CA GLN A 625 21.08 7.23 21.65
C GLN A 625 21.58 5.88 22.16
N ASN A 626 22.71 5.86 22.87
CA ASN A 626 23.24 4.65 23.50
C ASN A 626 22.25 4.04 24.53
N ALA A 627 21.47 4.87 25.25
CA ALA A 627 20.45 4.39 26.18
C ALA A 627 19.18 3.85 25.47
N VAL A 628 18.87 4.32 24.26
CA VAL A 628 17.78 3.78 23.42
C VAL A 628 18.18 2.41 22.88
N LEU A 629 19.37 2.30 22.26
CA LEU A 629 19.92 1.03 21.76
C LEU A 629 20.01 -0.02 22.87
N ALA A 630 20.50 0.36 24.07
CA ALA A 630 20.53 -0.54 25.22
C ALA A 630 19.15 -0.90 25.82
N GLY A 631 18.06 -0.27 25.36
CA GLY A 631 16.69 -0.45 25.87
C GLY A 631 15.72 -1.14 24.89
N LEU A 632 16.12 -1.31 23.63
CA LEU A 632 15.35 -1.95 22.55
C LEU A 632 15.98 -3.30 22.15
N THR A 633 15.23 -4.10 21.41
CA THR A 633 15.70 -5.30 20.72
C THR A 633 15.98 -4.98 19.25
N ALA A 634 16.82 -5.76 18.55
CA ALA A 634 17.20 -5.45 17.17
C ALA A 634 16.01 -5.26 16.19
N SER A 635 14.90 -5.98 16.39
CA SER A 635 13.67 -5.80 15.62
C SER A 635 12.94 -4.49 15.96
N GLU A 636 12.97 -4.07 17.22
CA GLU A 636 12.41 -2.78 17.65
C GLU A 636 13.32 -1.61 17.22
N GLU A 637 14.64 -1.79 17.23
CA GLU A 637 15.59 -0.80 16.70
C GLU A 637 15.32 -0.57 15.21
N ALA A 638 15.26 -1.63 14.40
CA ALA A 638 14.96 -1.51 12.96
C ALA A 638 13.60 -0.84 12.68
N TYR A 639 12.59 -1.08 13.53
CA TYR A 639 11.27 -0.43 13.42
C TYR A 639 11.29 1.05 13.79
N TRP A 640 12.07 1.45 14.79
CA TRP A 640 12.11 2.82 15.32
C TRP A 640 13.23 3.70 14.73
N ASP A 641 14.18 3.15 13.98
CA ASP A 641 15.39 3.85 13.50
C ASP A 641 15.07 5.12 12.70
N SER A 642 14.12 5.05 11.76
CA SER A 642 13.68 6.20 10.96
C SER A 642 12.82 7.22 11.72
N ARG A 643 12.38 6.88 12.94
CA ARG A 643 11.40 7.64 13.75
C ARG A 643 12.01 8.32 14.98
N ILE A 644 13.23 7.96 15.40
CA ILE A 644 13.89 8.55 16.59
C ILE A 644 15.06 9.45 16.17
N HIS A 645 14.91 10.74 16.43
CA HIS A 645 15.82 11.80 15.97
C HIS A 645 16.59 12.42 17.14
N TYR A 646 17.89 12.64 16.96
CA TYR A 646 18.80 13.16 17.98
C TYR A 646 19.36 14.51 17.58
N ILE A 647 18.79 15.59 18.12
CA ILE A 647 19.09 16.98 17.75
C ILE A 647 20.52 17.35 18.18
N ASP A 648 21.42 17.58 17.23
CA ASP A 648 22.83 17.87 17.50
C ASP A 648 23.14 19.37 17.43
N THR A 649 22.34 20.14 18.16
CA THR A 649 22.58 21.56 18.44
C THR A 649 21.98 21.93 19.79
N ASP A 650 22.48 23.01 20.40
CA ASP A 650 21.89 23.57 21.62
C ASP A 650 20.46 24.03 21.32
N ALA A 651 19.49 23.45 22.05
CA ALA A 651 18.06 23.70 21.87
C ALA A 651 17.68 25.19 22.02
N SER A 652 18.51 26.00 22.68
CA SER A 652 18.37 27.46 22.78
C SER A 652 18.50 28.18 21.42
N ASN A 653 19.16 27.56 20.44
CA ASN A 653 19.43 28.11 19.12
C ASN A 653 18.48 27.58 18.02
N LEU A 654 17.50 26.74 18.38
CA LEU A 654 16.52 26.21 17.43
C LEU A 654 15.61 27.33 16.91
N GLY A 655 15.51 27.43 15.57
CA GLY A 655 14.71 28.44 14.88
C GLY A 655 13.33 27.96 14.44
N GLY A 656 12.67 28.78 13.61
CA GLY A 656 11.40 28.43 12.97
C GLY A 656 10.24 28.15 13.94
N GLY A 657 9.37 27.21 13.57
CA GLY A 657 8.23 26.80 14.40
C GLY A 657 8.62 26.26 15.77
N ILE A 658 9.61 25.36 15.85
CA ILE A 658 10.05 24.77 17.13
C ILE A 658 10.67 25.82 18.07
N GLY A 659 11.46 26.76 17.56
CA GLY A 659 11.95 27.91 18.33
C GLY A 659 10.81 28.79 18.86
N SER A 660 9.76 28.97 18.05
CA SER A 660 8.57 29.72 18.45
C SER A 660 7.82 29.02 19.60
N ILE A 661 7.68 27.69 19.56
CA ILE A 661 7.11 26.88 20.66
C ILE A 661 7.95 27.06 21.93
N ILE A 662 9.27 26.83 21.87
CA ILE A 662 10.21 26.95 22.99
C ILE A 662 10.12 28.34 23.66
N SER A 663 9.92 29.40 22.87
CA SER A 663 9.84 30.77 23.38
C SER A 663 8.48 31.19 23.97
N SER A 664 7.39 30.48 23.67
CA SER A 664 6.01 30.91 23.97
C SER A 664 5.26 30.02 24.98
N PHE A 665 5.71 28.77 25.16
CA PHE A 665 5.08 27.78 26.03
C PHE A 665 5.52 27.94 27.49
N ASN A 666 4.68 27.48 28.44
CA ASN A 666 5.01 27.58 29.85
C ASN A 666 6.02 26.49 30.28
N ASN A 667 6.00 25.34 29.61
CA ASN A 667 6.94 24.24 29.78
C ASN A 667 7.57 23.86 28.43
N PRO A 668 8.73 24.45 28.05
CA PRO A 668 9.37 24.20 26.77
C PRO A 668 10.18 22.90 26.72
N PHE A 669 10.23 22.11 27.81
CA PHE A 669 11.07 20.91 27.88
C PHE A 669 10.41 19.67 27.27
N PHE A 670 9.07 19.63 27.28
CA PHE A 670 8.26 18.55 26.71
C PHE A 670 7.12 19.21 25.93
N VAL A 671 7.13 19.04 24.61
CA VAL A 671 6.16 19.66 23.69
C VAL A 671 5.91 18.71 22.52
N GLY A 672 4.86 18.93 21.76
CA GLY A 672 4.67 18.20 20.51
C GLY A 672 3.88 18.94 19.45
N ILE A 673 3.61 18.23 18.37
CA ILE A 673 2.84 18.68 17.22
C ILE A 673 1.90 17.53 16.83
N ASP A 674 0.60 17.79 16.71
CA ASP A 674 -0.36 16.77 16.28
C ASP A 674 -0.43 16.64 14.74
N ARG A 675 -1.22 15.65 14.27
CA ARG A 675 -1.47 15.39 12.84
C ARG A 675 -2.09 16.58 12.10
N PHE A 676 -2.66 17.57 12.81
CA PHE A 676 -3.15 18.83 12.23
C PHE A 676 -2.09 19.95 12.22
N GLN A 677 -0.82 19.60 12.43
CA GLN A 677 0.31 20.53 12.50
C GLN A 677 0.18 21.53 13.67
N LEU A 678 -0.64 21.24 14.70
CA LEU A 678 -0.90 22.16 15.82
C LEU A 678 0.06 21.91 16.98
N ALA A 679 0.62 22.97 17.56
CA ALA A 679 1.51 22.84 18.71
C ALA A 679 0.77 22.40 19.98
N ARG A 680 1.28 21.36 20.65
CA ARG A 680 0.68 20.68 21.81
C ARG A 680 1.50 20.91 23.09
N GLU A 681 0.85 21.42 24.13
CA GLU A 681 1.47 21.60 25.46
C GLU A 681 1.18 20.39 26.37
N THR A 682 2.24 19.73 26.87
CA THR A 682 2.11 18.57 27.78
C THR A 682 1.57 18.98 29.15
N GLY A 683 0.85 18.07 29.80
CA GLY A 683 0.28 18.25 31.13
C GLY A 683 1.24 17.95 32.30
N SER A 684 0.64 17.49 33.40
CA SER A 684 1.29 17.17 34.67
C SER A 684 1.90 15.76 34.68
N LEU A 685 3.15 15.65 35.13
CA LEU A 685 3.81 14.35 35.40
C LEU A 685 3.45 13.75 36.76
N TYR A 686 2.60 14.40 37.55
CA TYR A 686 2.25 13.92 38.89
C TYR A 686 1.25 12.75 38.81
N ALA A 687 1.74 11.54 39.08
CA ALA A 687 0.94 10.33 39.16
C ALA A 687 0.20 10.27 40.50
N TRP A 688 -1.11 10.52 40.46
CA TRP A 688 -1.96 10.56 41.66
C TRP A 688 -2.11 9.22 42.37
N THR A 689 -1.90 8.12 41.65
CA THR A 689 -1.91 6.74 42.18
C THR A 689 -0.72 6.47 43.09
N THR A 690 0.48 6.93 42.72
CA THR A 690 1.73 6.76 43.49
C THR A 690 2.08 7.96 44.37
N GLN A 691 1.39 9.10 44.18
CA GLN A 691 1.66 10.40 44.81
C GLN A 691 3.06 10.96 44.53
N SER A 692 3.62 10.63 43.37
CA SER A 692 4.96 11.06 42.93
C SER A 692 4.97 11.44 41.46
N ASN A 693 6.02 12.10 40.97
CA ASN A 693 6.15 12.35 39.54
C ASN A 693 6.59 11.07 38.83
N ASP A 694 5.84 10.62 37.83
CA ASP A 694 6.22 9.51 36.95
C ASP A 694 6.43 10.03 35.51
N PRO A 695 7.68 10.08 35.02
CA PRO A 695 8.02 10.39 33.64
C PRO A 695 7.30 9.55 32.57
N TYR A 696 6.89 8.32 32.88
CA TYR A 696 6.23 7.42 31.93
C TYR A 696 4.96 8.03 31.33
N HIS A 697 4.28 8.87 32.11
CA HIS A 697 3.09 9.61 31.72
C HIS A 697 3.28 10.46 30.44
N LEU A 698 4.50 10.89 30.11
CA LEU A 698 4.76 11.60 28.85
C LEU A 698 4.35 10.77 27.61
N SER A 699 4.41 9.45 27.68
CA SER A 699 3.99 8.57 26.56
C SER A 699 2.49 8.61 26.30
N PHE A 700 1.68 9.06 27.26
CA PHE A 700 0.24 9.23 27.08
C PHE A 700 -0.14 10.47 26.26
N GLU A 701 0.76 11.44 26.08
CA GLU A 701 0.45 12.65 25.30
C GLU A 701 0.25 12.33 23.81
N PRO A 702 1.15 11.61 23.10
CA PRO A 702 0.90 11.26 21.70
C PRO A 702 -0.32 10.35 21.53
N ASN A 703 -0.55 9.40 22.45
CA ASN A 703 -1.75 8.55 22.46
C ASN A 703 -3.05 9.39 22.50
N GLN A 704 -3.12 10.42 23.37
CA GLN A 704 -4.23 11.36 23.38
C GLN A 704 -4.39 12.08 22.04
N TRP A 705 -3.30 12.54 21.42
CA TRP A 705 -3.37 13.32 20.18
C TRP A 705 -3.84 12.47 18.99
N VAL A 706 -3.49 11.19 18.96
CA VAL A 706 -4.01 10.21 18.01
C VAL A 706 -5.50 9.94 18.27
N ALA A 707 -5.92 9.74 19.53
CA ALA A 707 -7.32 9.55 19.89
C ALA A 707 -8.21 10.78 19.62
N GLU A 708 -7.64 11.99 19.63
CA GLU A 708 -8.32 13.23 19.25
C GLU A 708 -8.45 13.43 17.74
N PHE A 709 -7.65 12.75 16.91
CA PHE A 709 -7.69 12.95 15.46
C PHE A 709 -9.08 12.63 14.85
N PRO A 710 -9.71 11.46 15.11
CA PRO A 710 -11.08 11.16 14.65
C PRO A 710 -12.08 12.26 15.04
N THR A 711 -11.98 12.75 16.28
CA THR A 711 -12.87 13.78 16.84
C THR A 711 -12.84 15.08 16.05
N LYS A 712 -11.67 15.47 15.50
CA LYS A 712 -11.49 16.73 14.78
C LYS A 712 -11.60 16.59 13.26
N ILE A 713 -11.14 15.47 12.68
CA ILE A 713 -11.24 15.25 11.23
C ILE A 713 -12.71 15.09 10.80
N ARG A 714 -13.59 14.61 11.68
CA ARG A 714 -15.03 14.38 11.39
C ARG A 714 -15.77 15.55 10.74
N GLN A 715 -15.37 16.80 11.03
CA GLN A 715 -15.95 18.00 10.42
C GLN A 715 -15.56 18.25 8.96
N HIS A 716 -14.58 17.50 8.44
CA HIS A 716 -14.06 17.58 7.07
C HIS A 716 -14.60 16.45 6.18
N ASP A 717 -15.33 15.49 6.75
CA ASP A 717 -15.99 14.41 6.01
C ASP A 717 -17.12 14.98 5.13
N PRO A 718 -17.11 14.75 3.80
CA PRO A 718 -18.06 15.37 2.87
C PRO A 718 -19.52 14.88 3.03
N ALA A 719 -19.78 13.74 3.67
CA ALA A 719 -21.13 13.32 4.01
C ALA A 719 -21.67 13.99 5.29
N VAL A 720 -20.78 14.59 6.10
CA VAL A 720 -21.14 15.21 7.39
C VAL A 720 -21.57 16.66 7.19
N HIS A 721 -22.80 16.95 7.60
CA HIS A 721 -23.39 18.28 7.55
C HIS A 721 -23.31 18.96 8.92
N ALA A 722 -22.48 20.00 9.02
CA ALA A 722 -22.22 20.70 10.28
C ALA A 722 -23.16 21.89 10.53
N VAL A 723 -23.74 21.96 11.73
CA VAL A 723 -24.53 23.10 12.24
C VAL A 723 -23.90 23.58 13.56
N THR A 724 -23.18 24.70 13.50
CA THR A 724 -22.53 25.28 14.68
C THR A 724 -23.53 25.94 15.62
N VAL A 725 -23.61 25.43 16.84
CA VAL A 725 -24.52 25.90 17.91
C VAL A 725 -23.83 26.96 18.79
N MET A 726 -22.55 26.76 19.07
CA MET A 726 -21.66 27.74 19.71
C MET A 726 -20.35 27.81 18.93
N ASP A 727 -19.95 29.01 18.52
CA ASP A 727 -18.68 29.28 17.86
C ASP A 727 -17.81 30.13 18.79
N PHE A 728 -16.73 29.53 19.30
CA PHE A 728 -15.76 30.11 20.24
C PHE A 728 -16.39 31.02 21.32
N GLN A 729 -17.54 30.60 21.87
CA GLN A 729 -18.39 31.45 22.70
C GLN A 729 -17.90 31.46 24.14
N ARG A 730 -17.49 32.63 24.66
CA ARG A 730 -17.03 32.76 26.05
C ARG A 730 -18.11 32.36 27.07
N HIS A 731 -17.83 31.31 27.84
CA HIS A 731 -18.59 30.96 29.03
C HIS A 731 -17.93 31.57 30.28
N SER A 732 -18.74 32.18 31.15
CA SER A 732 -18.22 32.98 32.27
C SER A 732 -17.66 32.15 33.43
N GLY A 733 -18.31 31.03 33.76
CA GLY A 733 -17.89 30.02 34.74
C GLY A 733 -17.51 30.55 36.13
N GLY A 734 -16.99 29.65 36.98
CA GLY A 734 -16.46 29.99 38.30
C GLY A 734 -16.50 28.84 39.30
N TRP A 735 -16.08 29.13 40.54
CA TRP A 735 -15.92 28.16 41.63
C TRP A 735 -17.24 27.55 42.18
N GLY A 736 -18.38 27.80 41.55
CA GLY A 736 -19.70 27.38 42.00
C GLY A 736 -20.62 26.96 40.86
N GLY A 737 -21.68 26.23 41.16
CA GLY A 737 -22.67 25.84 40.16
C GLY A 737 -23.60 26.99 39.74
N GLY A 738 -24.33 26.80 38.64
CA GLY A 738 -25.42 27.68 38.21
C GLY A 738 -25.08 28.70 37.11
N TYR A 739 -23.90 28.62 36.50
CA TYR A 739 -23.60 29.37 35.28
C TYR A 739 -24.29 28.72 34.07
N SER A 740 -24.70 29.54 33.10
CA SER A 740 -25.28 29.07 31.84
C SER A 740 -25.05 30.07 30.73
N SER A 741 -24.64 29.56 29.55
CA SER A 741 -24.64 30.31 28.29
C SER A 741 -25.86 29.91 27.48
N PHE A 742 -26.45 30.86 26.77
CA PHE A 742 -27.56 30.60 25.85
C PHE A 742 -27.16 31.01 24.44
N THR A 743 -27.66 30.25 23.47
CA THR A 743 -27.48 30.47 22.03
C THR A 743 -28.75 30.04 21.30
N ASN A 744 -28.95 30.52 20.08
CA ASN A 744 -29.97 30.03 19.15
C ASN A 744 -29.24 29.46 17.93
N ALA A 745 -29.70 28.33 17.41
CA ALA A 745 -29.22 27.76 16.17
C ALA A 745 -30.40 27.24 15.34
N THR A 746 -30.34 27.46 14.03
CA THR A 746 -31.36 27.00 13.08
C THR A 746 -30.88 25.73 12.38
N MET A 747 -31.71 24.69 12.34
CA MET A 747 -31.40 23.41 11.68
C MET A 747 -31.55 23.50 10.16
N GLY A 748 -30.69 24.29 9.52
CA GLY A 748 -30.65 24.51 8.08
C GLY A 748 -29.79 23.49 7.36
N LEU A 749 -30.32 22.29 7.12
CA LEU A 749 -29.65 21.20 6.43
C LEU A 749 -29.99 21.19 4.91
N PRO A 750 -29.13 20.64 4.02
CA PRO A 750 -29.41 20.57 2.59
C PRO A 750 -30.55 19.58 2.23
N GLN A 751 -30.67 18.50 3.00
CA GLN A 751 -31.82 17.60 2.96
C GLN A 751 -32.71 17.82 4.17
N ASN A 752 -33.97 17.38 4.10
CA ASN A 752 -34.84 17.43 5.27
C ASN A 752 -34.26 16.56 6.39
N LEU A 753 -34.30 17.05 7.64
CA LEU A 753 -33.77 16.33 8.80
C LEU A 753 -34.17 14.84 8.85
N THR A 754 -35.36 14.43 8.36
CA THR A 754 -35.82 13.03 8.38
C THR A 754 -35.12 12.06 7.42
N SER A 755 -34.21 12.51 6.54
CA SER A 755 -33.31 11.61 5.82
C SER A 755 -32.16 11.12 6.71
N TYR A 756 -31.66 11.97 7.60
CA TYR A 756 -30.50 11.68 8.45
C TYR A 756 -30.82 10.63 9.53
N ASP A 757 -29.93 9.65 9.69
CA ASP A 757 -29.99 8.61 10.73
C ASP A 757 -29.04 8.88 11.91
N THR A 758 -28.01 9.70 11.70
CA THR A 758 -26.91 9.91 12.64
C THR A 758 -26.79 11.37 13.06
N LEU A 759 -26.58 11.59 14.36
CA LEU A 759 -26.29 12.90 14.95
C LEU A 759 -25.18 12.79 15.99
N GLU A 760 -24.09 13.49 15.74
CA GLU A 760 -22.95 13.58 16.64
C GLU A 760 -22.78 15.04 17.11
N VAL A 761 -22.19 15.25 18.29
CA VAL A 761 -21.84 16.58 18.80
C VAL A 761 -20.33 16.66 18.95
N TYR A 762 -19.71 17.50 18.12
CA TYR A 762 -18.36 17.99 18.39
C TYR A 762 -18.43 19.07 19.48
N HIS A 763 -17.68 18.90 20.55
CA HIS A 763 -17.51 19.92 21.58
C HIS A 763 -16.02 20.16 21.86
N GLU A 764 -15.59 21.40 21.68
CA GLU A 764 -14.32 21.93 22.15
C GLU A 764 -14.55 22.80 23.39
N HIS A 765 -13.84 22.51 24.47
CA HIS A 765 -13.75 23.39 25.64
C HIS A 765 -12.35 24.02 25.69
N ALA A 766 -12.21 25.13 24.98
CA ALA A 766 -10.98 25.90 24.93
C ALA A 766 -10.75 26.67 26.23
N CYS A 767 -9.54 26.56 26.76
CA CYS A 767 -9.08 27.32 27.90
C CYS A 767 -8.75 28.76 27.52
N PHE A 768 -8.70 29.62 28.53
CA PHE A 768 -8.23 30.99 28.35
C PHE A 768 -6.79 30.99 27.82
N GLU A 769 -6.53 31.78 26.77
CA GLU A 769 -5.23 31.86 26.07
C GLU A 769 -4.75 30.53 25.45
N ARG A 770 -5.62 29.52 25.34
CA ARG A 770 -5.32 28.13 24.93
C ARG A 770 -4.32 27.38 25.82
N LYS A 771 -3.92 27.94 26.97
CA LYS A 771 -2.85 27.40 27.83
C LYS A 771 -3.36 26.48 28.93
N ASN A 772 -2.57 25.44 29.24
CA ASN A 772 -2.75 24.63 30.45
C ASN A 772 -2.76 25.52 31.71
N ARG A 773 -3.31 25.02 32.82
CA ARG A 773 -3.38 25.78 34.09
C ARG A 773 -1.99 26.22 34.56
N TYR A 774 -1.82 27.52 34.82
CA TYR A 774 -0.57 28.09 35.34
C TYR A 774 -0.81 29.10 36.47
N GLN A 775 0.19 29.33 37.33
CA GLN A 775 0.10 30.32 38.42
C GLN A 775 0.73 31.65 38.01
N ASN A 776 0.00 32.74 38.25
CA ASN A 776 0.45 34.11 38.01
C ASN A 776 1.37 34.62 39.13
N ALA A 777 2.16 35.65 38.83
CA ALA A 777 3.03 36.32 39.80
C ALA A 777 2.28 36.97 40.99
N ASP A 778 0.98 37.23 40.85
CA ASP A 778 0.10 37.74 41.91
C ASP A 778 -0.58 36.62 42.73
N GLN A 779 -0.18 35.36 42.52
CA GLN A 779 -0.74 34.13 43.10
C GLN A 779 -2.14 33.73 42.61
N SER A 780 -2.75 34.49 41.69
CA SER A 780 -3.92 34.01 40.95
C SER A 780 -3.52 32.90 39.96
N TYR A 781 -4.50 32.27 39.31
CA TYR A 781 -4.25 31.23 38.30
C TYR A 781 -4.83 31.65 36.95
N GLY A 782 -4.05 31.42 35.89
CA GLY A 782 -4.41 31.61 34.49
C GLY A 782 -4.58 30.29 33.74
N GLY A 783 -4.88 30.37 32.44
CA GLY A 783 -5.16 29.22 31.60
C GLY A 783 -6.46 28.50 31.98
N CYS A 784 -6.41 27.17 31.99
CA CYS A 784 -7.52 26.30 32.33
C CYS A 784 -7.99 26.35 33.80
N HIS A 785 -9.27 26.06 34.01
CA HIS A 785 -9.83 25.83 35.35
C HIS A 785 -9.37 24.50 35.95
N GLU A 786 -9.34 24.41 37.28
CA GLU A 786 -8.69 23.30 37.99
C GLU A 786 -9.56 22.07 38.29
N TRP A 787 -10.85 22.09 37.97
CA TRP A 787 -11.82 21.06 38.42
C TRP A 787 -12.58 20.43 37.25
N ASP A 788 -12.86 19.15 37.42
CA ASP A 788 -13.74 18.30 36.60
C ASP A 788 -15.22 18.60 36.86
N TYR A 789 -15.75 19.61 36.17
CA TYR A 789 -17.15 19.95 36.30
C TYR A 789 -18.03 19.17 35.32
N LEU A 790 -19.21 18.79 35.81
CA LEU A 790 -20.34 18.45 34.97
C LEU A 790 -20.67 19.62 34.02
N ALA A 791 -20.60 19.36 32.73
CA ALA A 791 -21.06 20.21 31.65
C ALA A 791 -22.24 19.55 30.94
N TYR A 792 -23.19 20.35 30.47
CA TYR A 792 -24.41 19.88 29.81
C TYR A 792 -24.79 20.81 28.66
N LEU A 793 -25.28 20.24 27.56
CA LEU A 793 -26.10 20.97 26.60
C LEU A 793 -27.56 20.58 26.81
N TYR A 794 -28.40 21.59 27.06
CA TYR A 794 -29.85 21.44 27.12
C TYR A 794 -30.50 22.08 25.90
N VAL A 795 -31.51 21.39 25.35
CA VAL A 795 -32.45 21.99 24.41
C VAL A 795 -33.57 22.67 25.19
N CYS A 796 -33.96 23.88 24.76
CA CYS A 796 -35.12 24.56 25.30
C CYS A 796 -36.42 24.04 24.65
N ASP A 797 -37.56 24.22 25.32
CA ASP A 797 -38.88 23.88 24.79
C ASP A 797 -39.24 24.77 23.57
N GLU A 798 -39.91 24.15 22.59
CA GLU A 798 -40.28 24.75 21.29
C GLU A 798 -41.19 25.97 21.47
N PHE A 799 -42.25 25.79 22.26
CA PHE A 799 -43.30 26.78 22.46
C PHE A 799 -42.99 27.73 23.63
N ASN A 800 -41.97 27.40 24.44
CA ASN A 800 -41.52 28.19 25.57
C ASN A 800 -40.01 28.10 25.80
N ASN A 801 -39.24 28.86 25.01
CA ASN A 801 -37.78 28.96 25.07
C ASN A 801 -37.17 29.45 26.43
N SER A 802 -37.99 29.68 27.45
CA SER A 802 -37.54 29.95 28.83
C SER A 802 -37.44 28.68 29.68
N VAL A 803 -37.99 27.55 29.21
CA VAL A 803 -37.88 26.22 29.82
C VAL A 803 -36.79 25.46 29.08
N CYS A 804 -35.66 25.17 29.74
CA CYS A 804 -34.51 24.48 29.14
C CYS A 804 -33.97 23.42 30.12
N ASN A 805 -34.71 22.32 30.26
CA ASN A 805 -34.45 21.23 31.20
C ASN A 805 -34.29 19.85 30.52
N THR A 806 -34.52 19.75 29.20
CA THR A 806 -34.26 18.54 28.42
C THR A 806 -32.77 18.46 28.10
N GLU A 807 -32.08 17.50 28.72
CA GLU A 807 -30.67 17.23 28.48
C GLU A 807 -30.50 16.51 27.14
N MET A 808 -29.63 17.02 26.26
CA MET A 808 -29.22 16.33 25.03
C MET A 808 -27.90 15.60 25.21
N VAL A 809 -26.93 16.23 25.87
CA VAL A 809 -25.58 15.67 26.02
C VAL A 809 -24.91 16.20 27.28
N ARG A 810 -24.01 15.39 27.83
CA ARG A 810 -23.27 15.63 29.07
C ARG A 810 -21.80 15.32 28.83
N TRP A 811 -20.93 16.15 29.41
CA TRP A 811 -19.49 15.95 29.44
C TRP A 811 -18.99 16.15 30.85
N ILE A 812 -17.81 15.59 31.16
CA ILE A 812 -17.06 15.96 32.35
C ILE A 812 -15.81 16.69 31.90
N THR A 813 -15.65 17.94 32.32
CA THR A 813 -14.48 18.72 31.90
C THR A 813 -13.19 18.17 32.50
N THR A 814 -12.08 18.59 31.92
CA THR A 814 -10.71 18.32 32.34
C THR A 814 -10.30 19.04 33.63
N TYR A 815 -9.33 18.46 34.34
CA TYR A 815 -8.55 19.14 35.37
C TYR A 815 -7.39 19.95 34.74
N GLY A 816 -7.61 21.22 34.42
CA GLY A 816 -6.50 22.13 34.08
C GLY A 816 -5.87 21.98 32.69
N ARG A 817 -6.55 21.31 31.75
CA ARG A 817 -6.17 21.19 30.33
C ARG A 817 -7.31 21.57 29.39
N GLU A 818 -7.05 21.76 28.10
CA GLU A 818 -8.13 21.81 27.09
C GLU A 818 -8.75 20.42 26.91
N GLY A 819 -9.95 20.36 26.31
CA GLY A 819 -10.58 19.09 25.92
C GLY A 819 -11.39 19.24 24.64
N MET A 820 -11.38 18.19 23.82
CA MET A 820 -12.17 18.07 22.60
C MET A 820 -12.85 16.71 22.60
N TRP A 821 -14.13 16.66 22.22
CA TRP A 821 -14.92 15.43 22.22
C TRP A 821 -15.85 15.35 21.02
N LEU A 822 -16.09 14.12 20.56
CA LEU A 822 -17.12 13.79 19.58
C LEU A 822 -18.06 12.77 20.21
N THR A 823 -19.31 13.17 20.45
CA THR A 823 -20.31 12.34 21.14
C THR A 823 -21.47 12.00 20.21
N ASP A 824 -21.62 10.72 19.84
CA ASP A 824 -22.82 10.20 19.18
C ASP A 824 -24.04 10.40 20.11
N ILE A 825 -25.05 11.13 19.64
CA ILE A 825 -26.36 11.34 20.29
C ILE A 825 -27.53 11.02 19.35
N SER A 826 -27.31 10.17 18.34
CA SER A 826 -28.29 9.77 17.33
C SER A 826 -29.66 9.36 17.90
N PRO A 827 -29.77 8.67 19.05
CA PRO A 827 -31.07 8.38 19.66
C PRO A 827 -31.88 9.60 20.10
N TYR A 828 -31.27 10.79 20.15
CA TYR A 828 -31.91 12.06 20.51
C TYR A 828 -32.25 12.92 19.27
N LEU A 829 -32.09 12.40 18.05
CA LEU A 829 -32.54 13.05 16.80
C LEU A 829 -34.03 13.45 16.81
N PHE A 830 -34.87 12.79 17.61
CA PHE A 830 -36.29 13.15 17.77
C PHE A 830 -36.50 14.51 18.49
N MET A 831 -35.48 15.08 19.13
CA MET A 831 -35.58 16.34 19.86
C MET A 831 -35.52 17.58 18.97
N LEU A 832 -35.21 17.42 17.68
CA LEU A 832 -35.00 18.48 16.70
C LEU A 832 -35.95 18.30 15.51
N ASN A 833 -36.37 19.41 14.88
CA ASN A 833 -37.14 19.40 13.63
C ASN A 833 -36.39 20.12 12.50
N ASP A 834 -36.78 19.80 11.26
CA ASP A 834 -36.24 20.41 10.04
C ASP A 834 -36.51 21.92 9.95
N GLY A 835 -35.49 22.70 9.63
CA GLY A 835 -35.59 24.17 9.49
C GLY A 835 -35.95 24.93 10.76
N GLU A 836 -35.95 24.28 11.93
CA GLU A 836 -36.37 24.88 13.19
C GLU A 836 -35.31 25.82 13.79
N ASP A 837 -35.70 27.01 14.24
CA ASP A 837 -34.84 27.88 15.07
C ASP A 837 -34.99 27.49 16.55
N ARG A 838 -33.97 26.82 17.09
CA ARG A 838 -34.01 26.27 18.45
C ARG A 838 -33.03 26.99 19.37
N ARG A 839 -33.49 27.25 20.60
CA ARG A 839 -32.64 27.78 21.67
C ARG A 839 -31.97 26.65 22.45
N PHE A 840 -30.69 26.80 22.69
CA PHE A 840 -29.88 25.90 23.51
C PHE A 840 -29.34 26.63 24.75
N LYS A 841 -29.10 25.85 25.82
CA LYS A 841 -28.50 26.30 27.06
C LYS A 841 -27.36 25.37 27.43
N TYR A 842 -26.12 25.83 27.27
CA TYR A 842 -24.97 25.20 27.89
C TYR A 842 -24.95 25.56 29.38
N ALA A 843 -24.77 24.57 30.25
CA ALA A 843 -24.63 24.78 31.69
C ALA A 843 -23.48 23.96 32.25
N GLY A 844 -22.64 24.61 33.05
CA GLY A 844 -21.46 24.04 33.69
C GLY A 844 -20.85 25.08 34.61
N ALA A 845 -19.82 24.71 35.38
CA ALA A 845 -19.06 25.67 36.19
C ALA A 845 -17.67 25.99 35.58
N ASN A 846 -17.19 25.19 34.63
CA ASN A 846 -15.91 25.44 33.98
C ASN A 846 -15.97 26.69 33.10
N LYS A 847 -14.89 27.47 33.12
CA LYS A 847 -14.74 28.73 32.39
C LYS A 847 -13.83 28.51 31.19
N GLY A 848 -14.36 28.73 30.01
CA GLY A 848 -13.65 28.56 28.75
C GLY A 848 -14.34 29.30 27.61
N ASP A 849 -13.81 29.13 26.41
CA ASP A 849 -14.46 29.48 25.16
C ASP A 849 -15.00 28.17 24.55
N LEU A 850 -16.28 28.18 24.17
CA LEU A 850 -17.01 26.96 23.79
C LEU A 850 -17.20 26.90 22.28
N THR A 851 -16.72 25.83 21.66
CA THR A 851 -17.18 25.40 20.34
C THR A 851 -18.11 24.21 20.53
N VAL A 852 -19.31 24.26 19.96
CA VAL A 852 -20.30 23.18 19.99
C VAL A 852 -20.93 23.11 18.61
N THR A 853 -20.74 22.01 17.91
CA THR A 853 -21.22 21.80 16.53
C THR A 853 -21.98 20.48 16.45
N PHE A 854 -23.20 20.52 15.91
CA PHE A 854 -23.97 19.33 15.58
C PHE A 854 -23.57 18.83 14.20
N LEU A 855 -23.31 17.54 14.08
CA LEU A 855 -22.83 16.88 12.88
C LEU A 855 -23.89 15.86 12.46
N PHE A 856 -24.54 16.10 11.34
CA PHE A 856 -25.62 15.25 10.81
C PHE A 856 -25.11 14.44 9.62
N SER A 857 -25.36 13.13 9.64
CA SER A 857 -25.01 12.22 8.54
C SER A 857 -26.08 11.14 8.32
N ASP A 858 -26.02 10.47 7.19
CA ASP A 858 -26.88 9.36 6.78
C ASP A 858 -25.98 8.24 6.29
N TRP A 859 -25.98 7.10 6.98
CA TRP A 859 -25.14 5.94 6.66
C TRP A 859 -25.99 4.74 6.24
N GLY A 860 -27.19 4.99 5.69
CA GLY A 860 -27.98 3.95 5.05
C GLY A 860 -28.63 2.93 6.01
N SER A 861 -28.63 3.17 7.32
CA SER A 861 -29.26 2.26 8.30
C SER A 861 -30.79 2.11 8.10
N GLY A 862 -31.40 2.96 7.27
CA GLY A 862 -32.80 2.93 6.90
C GLY A 862 -33.77 3.31 8.03
N THR A 863 -33.28 3.56 9.25
CA THR A 863 -34.10 3.88 10.42
C THR A 863 -33.47 4.97 11.28
N ARG A 864 -34.30 5.73 11.99
CA ARG A 864 -33.84 6.84 12.84
C ARG A 864 -34.72 7.04 14.06
N ALA A 865 -34.16 7.60 15.12
CA ALA A 865 -34.93 8.02 16.28
C ALA A 865 -35.96 9.09 15.88
N THR A 866 -37.23 8.73 16.04
CA THR A 866 -38.37 9.51 15.54
C THR A 866 -39.27 10.00 16.67
N ASN A 867 -39.30 9.28 17.80
CA ASN A 867 -40.02 9.69 19.00
C ASN A 867 -39.41 9.02 20.23
N ALA A 868 -39.68 9.52 21.45
CA ALA A 868 -39.30 8.85 22.68
C ALA A 868 -40.25 9.16 23.85
N THR A 869 -40.19 8.33 24.88
CA THR A 869 -40.85 8.54 26.17
C THR A 869 -39.81 8.65 27.28
N TYR A 870 -39.84 9.74 28.06
CA TYR A 870 -38.97 9.89 29.22
C TYR A 870 -39.36 8.84 30.28
N ALA A 871 -38.40 8.00 30.66
CA ALA A 871 -38.64 6.86 31.54
C ALA A 871 -38.27 7.16 32.99
N PHE A 872 -36.99 7.39 33.27
CA PHE A 872 -36.47 7.42 34.64
C PHE A 872 -35.44 8.52 34.88
N SER A 873 -35.40 9.01 36.12
CA SER A 873 -34.42 9.99 36.59
C SER A 873 -33.48 9.40 37.64
N GLY A 874 -32.29 10.01 37.74
CA GLY A 874 -31.38 9.83 38.86
C GLY A 874 -31.89 10.43 40.18
N GLY A 875 -31.00 10.48 41.18
CA GLY A 875 -31.32 10.94 42.54
C GLY A 875 -30.27 10.55 43.58
N GLN A 876 -30.61 10.76 44.85
CA GLN A 876 -29.77 10.42 46.00
C GLN A 876 -29.63 8.90 46.12
N PHE A 877 -28.40 8.39 46.19
CA PHE A 877 -28.12 6.96 46.30
C PHE A 877 -27.81 6.60 47.77
N ASP A 878 -28.85 6.23 48.52
CA ASP A 878 -28.78 6.05 49.98
C ASP A 878 -29.72 4.96 50.55
N GLY A 879 -30.18 4.04 49.71
CA GLY A 879 -31.14 2.99 50.10
C GLY A 879 -32.60 3.42 49.98
N THR A 880 -32.86 4.68 49.64
CA THR A 880 -34.17 5.15 49.16
C THR A 880 -34.18 5.42 47.65
N TYR A 881 -33.14 5.02 46.93
CA TYR A 881 -33.03 5.23 45.48
C TYR A 881 -34.14 4.52 44.69
N ASN A 882 -34.61 3.36 45.17
CA ASN A 882 -35.70 2.58 44.59
C ASN A 882 -37.06 2.81 45.29
N ASP A 883 -37.17 3.88 46.10
CA ASP A 883 -38.43 4.28 46.73
C ASP A 883 -39.34 4.98 45.71
N GLU A 884 -40.38 4.27 45.26
CA GLU A 884 -41.40 4.74 44.33
C GLU A 884 -42.20 5.96 44.84
N SER A 885 -42.13 6.29 46.14
CA SER A 885 -42.71 7.53 46.67
C SER A 885 -41.85 8.77 46.40
N LYS A 886 -40.58 8.59 46.02
CA LYS A 886 -39.62 9.66 45.71
C LYS A 886 -39.32 9.79 44.23
N TYR A 887 -39.17 8.66 43.53
CA TYR A 887 -38.72 8.62 42.14
C TYR A 887 -39.61 7.69 41.31
N LEU A 888 -39.78 8.01 40.03
CA LEU A 888 -40.41 7.08 39.10
C LEU A 888 -39.47 5.89 38.86
N ARG A 889 -39.98 4.67 39.09
CA ARG A 889 -39.26 3.38 38.92
C ARG A 889 -40.03 2.36 38.10
N GLN A 890 -41.22 2.73 37.63
CA GLN A 890 -42.06 1.93 36.75
C GLN A 890 -42.64 2.85 35.66
N LEU A 891 -42.65 2.41 34.41
CA LEU A 891 -43.22 3.10 33.26
C LEU A 891 -44.16 2.16 32.52
N ASN A 892 -45.39 2.62 32.26
CA ASN A 892 -46.26 2.00 31.27
C ASN A 892 -46.15 2.79 29.95
N PHE A 893 -45.91 2.11 28.84
CA PHE A 893 -45.89 2.73 27.51
C PHE A 893 -46.52 1.81 26.45
N SER A 894 -46.79 2.38 25.29
CA SER A 894 -47.29 1.68 24.10
C SER A 894 -46.38 1.96 22.92
N THR A 895 -45.99 0.93 22.18
CA THR A 895 -45.13 1.07 20.99
C THR A 895 -45.95 1.64 19.82
N PRO A 896 -45.49 2.70 19.13
CA PRO A 896 -46.16 3.19 17.93
C PRO A 896 -46.20 2.14 16.82
N ALA A 897 -47.32 2.03 16.09
CA ALA A 897 -47.48 1.01 15.04
C ALA A 897 -46.57 1.20 13.80
N TRP A 898 -45.84 2.32 13.72
CA TRP A 898 -44.82 2.59 12.70
C TRP A 898 -43.39 2.27 13.19
N ALA A 899 -43.20 1.98 14.48
CA ALA A 899 -41.88 1.79 15.05
C ALA A 899 -41.29 0.44 14.57
N THR A 900 -40.08 0.51 14.02
CA THR A 900 -39.33 -0.65 13.52
C THR A 900 -38.52 -1.31 14.62
N SER A 901 -37.95 -0.51 15.53
CA SER A 901 -37.25 -0.95 16.73
C SER A 901 -37.46 0.00 17.91
N VAL A 902 -37.16 -0.47 19.12
CA VAL A 902 -37.36 0.24 20.38
C VAL A 902 -36.16 0.02 21.30
N GLU A 903 -35.54 1.09 21.79
CA GLU A 903 -34.37 1.01 22.68
C GLU A 903 -34.61 1.65 24.05
N ILE A 904 -33.90 1.16 25.06
CA ILE A 904 -33.61 1.92 26.28
C ILE A 904 -32.32 2.71 26.05
N VAL A 905 -32.35 4.02 26.26
CA VAL A 905 -31.18 4.90 26.14
C VAL A 905 -30.97 5.64 27.46
N ALA A 906 -29.81 5.42 28.08
CA ALA A 906 -29.49 5.92 29.41
C ALA A 906 -28.17 6.71 29.42
N THR A 907 -28.18 7.88 30.08
CA THR A 907 -26.99 8.70 30.31
C THR A 907 -26.77 8.83 31.81
N ILE A 908 -25.92 7.94 32.35
CA ILE A 908 -25.75 7.75 33.80
C ILE A 908 -24.32 8.09 34.25
N THR A 909 -24.22 8.88 35.32
CA THR A 909 -22.93 9.18 35.98
C THR A 909 -23.13 9.27 37.50
N GLY A 910 -22.25 8.65 38.27
CA GLY A 910 -22.25 8.72 39.74
C GLY A 910 -21.40 9.88 40.29
N HIS A 911 -21.87 10.53 41.35
CA HIS A 911 -21.20 11.68 41.98
C HIS A 911 -21.19 11.59 43.51
N GLY A 912 -20.10 12.06 44.12
CA GLY A 912 -19.92 12.13 45.57
C GLY A 912 -19.06 10.99 46.13
N PHE A 913 -18.24 11.32 47.14
CA PHE A 913 -17.19 10.46 47.68
C PHE A 913 -16.90 10.78 49.18
N ASN A 914 -16.10 9.94 49.86
CA ASN A 914 -15.65 10.11 51.25
C ASN A 914 -16.76 10.24 52.31
N GLN A 915 -17.93 9.62 52.07
CA GLN A 915 -19.06 9.63 53.02
C GLN A 915 -19.22 8.28 53.76
N ASP A 916 -18.75 7.17 53.17
CA ASP A 916 -18.72 5.81 53.75
C ASP A 916 -17.64 4.95 53.11
N THR A 917 -17.51 3.70 53.57
CA THR A 917 -16.51 2.74 53.07
C THR A 917 -16.73 2.28 51.62
N ALA A 918 -17.91 2.46 51.03
CA ALA A 918 -18.15 2.13 49.62
C ALA A 918 -17.78 3.27 48.65
N ASN A 919 -17.56 4.50 49.14
CA ASN A 919 -17.30 5.69 48.30
C ASN A 919 -18.29 5.92 47.14
N CYS A 920 -19.53 5.49 47.33
CA CYS A 920 -20.61 5.80 46.38
C CYS A 920 -20.95 7.30 46.39
N ALA A 921 -21.41 7.88 45.28
CA ALA A 921 -21.69 7.22 44.00
C ALA A 921 -20.57 7.35 42.95
N GLU A 922 -19.49 8.10 43.21
CA GLU A 922 -18.44 8.36 42.21
C GLU A 922 -17.49 7.18 42.00
N PHE A 923 -17.06 6.52 43.08
CA PHE A 923 -16.04 5.47 43.05
C PHE A 923 -16.59 4.09 43.44
N CYS A 924 -17.85 3.80 43.08
CA CYS A 924 -18.49 2.53 43.37
C CYS A 924 -19.34 2.06 42.19
N ASP A 925 -19.36 0.74 41.93
CA ASP A 925 -20.17 0.16 40.86
C ASP A 925 -21.65 0.16 41.27
N HIS A 926 -22.35 1.23 40.88
CA HIS A 926 -23.80 1.26 40.94
C HIS A 926 -24.36 0.66 39.65
N GLN A 927 -25.28 -0.30 39.82
CA GLN A 927 -25.77 -1.19 38.78
C GLN A 927 -27.23 -0.86 38.48
N HIS A 928 -27.56 -0.74 37.20
CA HIS A 928 -28.78 -0.13 36.70
C HIS A 928 -29.64 -1.16 35.97
N TYR A 929 -30.51 -1.83 36.72
CA TYR A 929 -31.33 -2.93 36.23
C TYR A 929 -32.61 -2.43 35.58
N TYR A 930 -32.89 -2.94 34.38
CA TYR A 930 -34.13 -2.74 33.63
C TYR A 930 -34.81 -4.08 33.43
N SER A 931 -36.11 -4.19 33.74
CA SER A 931 -36.87 -5.43 33.50
C SER A 931 -38.28 -5.16 33.00
N MET A 932 -38.72 -6.01 32.07
CA MET A 932 -40.03 -5.93 31.42
C MET A 932 -40.54 -7.34 31.14
N GLY A 933 -41.71 -7.68 31.70
CA GLY A 933 -42.27 -9.04 31.59
C GLY A 933 -41.35 -10.09 32.22
N GLY A 934 -40.80 -10.97 31.38
CA GLY A 934 -39.81 -12.00 31.78
C GLY A 934 -38.35 -11.65 31.47
N TYR A 935 -38.10 -10.51 30.83
CA TYR A 935 -36.77 -10.10 30.39
C TYR A 935 -36.12 -9.12 31.37
N GLN A 936 -34.78 -9.14 31.44
CA GLN A 936 -33.98 -8.24 32.27
C GLN A 936 -32.62 -7.98 31.63
N THR A 937 -32.14 -6.75 31.75
CA THR A 937 -30.78 -6.30 31.38
C THR A 937 -30.27 -5.32 32.45
N TYR A 938 -28.99 -4.95 32.42
CA TYR A 938 -28.47 -3.90 33.28
C TYR A 938 -27.23 -3.20 32.71
N GLU A 939 -27.07 -1.92 33.08
CA GLU A 939 -25.84 -1.15 32.93
C GLU A 939 -25.01 -1.23 34.23
N TRP A 940 -23.68 -1.23 34.13
CA TRP A 940 -22.74 -1.25 35.25
C TRP A 940 -21.41 -0.62 34.82
N HIS A 941 -20.53 -0.30 35.78
CA HIS A 941 -19.37 0.55 35.56
C HIS A 941 -18.07 -0.07 36.11
N PRO A 942 -17.50 -1.10 35.47
CA PRO A 942 -16.36 -1.88 36.00
C PRO A 942 -15.09 -1.06 36.27
N ILE A 943 -14.87 0.05 35.57
CA ILE A 943 -13.61 0.82 35.66
C ILE A 943 -13.32 1.33 37.07
N VAL A 944 -14.34 1.52 37.91
CA VAL A 944 -14.21 1.93 39.34
C VAL A 944 -13.34 1.01 40.19
N TYR A 945 -13.16 -0.24 39.77
CA TYR A 945 -12.33 -1.21 40.48
C TYR A 945 -10.83 -1.04 40.21
N SER A 946 -10.44 -0.18 39.27
CA SER A 946 -9.05 0.12 38.92
C SER A 946 -8.60 1.51 39.41
N SER A 947 -7.40 1.57 40.02
CA SER A 947 -6.74 2.84 40.37
C SER A 947 -6.28 3.65 39.15
N GLU A 948 -6.12 2.99 38.01
CA GLU A 948 -5.79 3.57 36.70
C GLU A 948 -6.98 3.45 35.73
N GLY A 949 -8.21 3.27 36.23
CA GLY A 949 -9.39 2.95 35.40
C GLY A 949 -9.65 3.95 34.26
N CYS A 950 -9.45 5.24 34.48
CA CYS A 950 -9.56 6.27 33.45
C CYS A 950 -8.24 6.56 32.72
N GLU A 951 -7.10 6.21 33.31
CA GLU A 951 -5.80 6.29 32.63
C GLU A 951 -5.68 5.26 31.50
N ASN A 952 -6.29 4.09 31.66
CA ASN A 952 -6.37 3.07 30.60
C ASN A 952 -7.33 3.44 29.46
N GLU A 953 -8.14 4.51 29.61
CA GLU A 953 -9.15 4.95 28.64
C GLU A 953 -8.66 6.13 27.76
N ILE A 954 -7.36 6.45 27.77
CA ILE A 954 -6.77 7.54 26.96
C ILE A 954 -6.97 7.30 25.47
N ASN A 955 -6.77 6.07 25.00
CA ASN A 955 -7.03 5.69 23.61
C ASN A 955 -8.53 5.76 23.23
N ASN A 956 -9.42 5.79 24.23
CA ASN A 956 -10.86 5.95 24.09
C ASN A 956 -11.32 7.41 24.34
N GLY A 957 -10.40 8.38 24.33
CA GLY A 957 -10.69 9.81 24.38
C GLY A 957 -10.55 10.49 25.75
N VAL A 958 -9.95 9.84 26.76
CA VAL A 958 -9.57 10.55 28.00
C VAL A 958 -8.37 11.46 27.74
N VAL A 959 -8.52 12.76 28.01
CA VAL A 959 -7.39 13.71 28.01
C VAL A 959 -6.33 13.26 29.03
N ALA A 960 -5.09 13.04 28.60
CA ALA A 960 -4.02 12.57 29.47
C ALA A 960 -3.54 13.66 30.46
N ASN A 961 -2.73 13.25 31.45
CA ASN A 961 -1.84 14.10 32.24
C ASN A 961 -2.47 15.37 32.84
N GLN A 962 -3.71 15.25 33.30
CA GLN A 962 -4.44 16.38 33.87
C GLN A 962 -3.90 16.74 35.28
N PHE A 963 -4.19 17.93 35.76
CA PHE A 963 -3.62 18.46 37.02
C PHE A 963 -4.31 17.98 38.30
N GLY A 964 -5.34 17.14 38.19
CA GLY A 964 -6.07 16.55 39.32
C GLY A 964 -6.17 15.04 39.22
N SER A 965 -7.08 14.42 39.97
CA SER A 965 -7.12 12.98 40.21
C SER A 965 -7.63 12.13 39.03
N TRP A 966 -7.34 12.53 37.78
CA TRP A 966 -7.84 11.94 36.54
C TRP A 966 -7.62 10.42 36.35
N PRO A 967 -6.57 9.74 36.87
CA PRO A 967 -6.35 8.32 36.59
C PRO A 967 -7.39 7.34 37.12
N PHE A 968 -7.98 7.61 38.29
CA PHE A 968 -8.91 6.69 38.95
C PHE A 968 -10.17 6.43 38.11
N GLY A 969 -10.68 5.20 38.07
CA GLY A 969 -11.97 4.94 37.42
C GLY A 969 -13.15 5.55 38.19
N ARG A 970 -14.14 6.11 37.49
CA ARG A 970 -15.42 6.55 38.07
C ARG A 970 -16.61 5.83 37.46
N ALA A 971 -17.74 5.89 38.17
CA ALA A 971 -18.96 5.21 37.80
C ALA A 971 -19.69 5.94 36.66
N GLY A 972 -19.42 5.52 35.42
CA GLY A 972 -20.06 5.99 34.19
C GLY A 972 -19.41 7.20 33.53
N TRP A 973 -18.18 7.57 33.92
CA TRP A 973 -17.46 8.71 33.32
C TRP A 973 -15.97 8.68 33.64
N CYS A 974 -15.20 9.46 32.89
CA CYS A 974 -13.84 9.87 33.21
C CYS A 974 -13.70 11.40 33.09
N ALA A 975 -12.84 12.01 33.90
CA ALA A 975 -12.60 13.45 33.80
C ALA A 975 -11.94 13.74 32.45
N GLY A 976 -12.44 14.72 31.70
CA GLY A 976 -11.92 15.01 30.36
C GLY A 976 -12.30 13.99 29.29
N GLN A 977 -13.36 13.20 29.49
CA GLN A 977 -14.01 12.35 28.48
C GLN A 977 -15.48 12.76 28.33
N ASP A 978 -16.10 12.39 27.22
CA ASP A 978 -17.53 12.52 27.06
C ASP A 978 -18.33 11.43 27.78
N VAL A 979 -19.61 11.72 28.04
CA VAL A 979 -20.52 10.75 28.65
C VAL A 979 -21.36 10.10 27.54
N LYS A 980 -20.83 9.01 26.99
CA LYS A 980 -21.52 8.14 26.02
C LYS A 980 -22.82 7.59 26.65
N GLN A 981 -23.87 7.43 25.84
CA GLN A 981 -25.11 6.82 26.34
C GLN A 981 -25.01 5.30 26.28
N TRP A 982 -25.45 4.62 27.32
CA TRP A 982 -25.74 3.20 27.26
C TRP A 982 -27.04 2.98 26.47
N ARG A 983 -27.00 2.10 25.48
CA ARG A 983 -28.11 1.78 24.56
C ARG A 983 -28.38 0.28 24.63
N PHE A 984 -29.66 -0.11 24.63
CA PHE A 984 -30.06 -1.51 24.64
C PHE A 984 -31.38 -1.73 23.91
N ASP A 985 -31.37 -2.57 22.89
CA ASP A 985 -32.55 -2.92 22.10
C ASP A 985 -33.54 -3.79 22.92
N ILE A 986 -34.80 -3.36 22.97
CA ILE A 986 -35.92 -4.04 23.64
C ILE A 986 -37.06 -4.36 22.66
N THR A 987 -36.79 -4.37 21.34
CA THR A 987 -37.77 -4.67 20.28
C THR A 987 -38.44 -6.04 20.48
N ASP A 988 -37.68 -7.06 20.87
CA ASP A 988 -38.21 -8.40 21.18
C ASP A 988 -38.96 -8.47 22.52
N TRP A 989 -38.88 -7.44 23.36
CA TRP A 989 -39.52 -7.42 24.67
C TRP A 989 -40.92 -6.77 24.62
N VAL A 990 -41.18 -5.91 23.62
CA VAL A 990 -42.42 -5.14 23.53
C VAL A 990 -43.59 -5.95 22.97
N ASP A 991 -44.73 -5.87 23.63
CA ASP A 991 -46.00 -6.37 23.13
C ASP A 991 -46.52 -5.49 22.00
N ASN A 992 -46.25 -5.87 20.75
CA ASN A 992 -46.82 -5.24 19.55
C ASN A 992 -48.21 -5.82 19.16
N SER A 993 -48.86 -6.61 20.03
CA SER A 993 -50.22 -7.08 19.79
C SER A 993 -51.27 -5.96 19.92
N THR A 994 -52.54 -6.29 19.65
CA THR A 994 -53.67 -5.35 19.85
C THR A 994 -53.85 -4.88 21.30
N ALA A 995 -53.17 -5.47 22.28
CA ALA A 995 -53.19 -5.01 23.67
C ALA A 995 -52.18 -3.87 23.94
N ASN A 996 -51.00 -3.92 23.29
CA ASN A 996 -49.96 -2.90 23.27
C ASN A 996 -49.72 -2.19 24.62
N ASN A 997 -49.38 -3.00 25.64
CA ASN A 997 -49.25 -2.54 27.01
C ASN A 997 -47.93 -3.03 27.63
N ASN A 998 -46.89 -2.21 27.50
CA ASN A 998 -45.54 -2.50 27.96
C ASN A 998 -45.31 -1.92 29.35
N HIS A 999 -44.73 -2.71 30.26
CA HIS A 999 -44.46 -2.32 31.65
C HIS A 999 -42.98 -2.51 31.97
N LEU A 1000 -42.24 -1.41 31.88
CA LEU A 1000 -40.81 -1.35 32.16
C LEU A 1000 -40.58 -0.92 33.61
N THR A 1001 -39.70 -1.62 34.32
CA THR A 1001 -39.29 -1.27 35.68
C THR A 1001 -37.79 -1.07 35.77
N TYR A 1002 -37.36 -0.15 36.63
CA TYR A 1002 -35.96 0.25 36.78
C TYR A 1002 -35.54 0.27 38.25
N ARG A 1003 -34.36 -0.31 38.56
CA ARG A 1003 -33.80 -0.37 39.92
C ARG A 1003 -32.29 -0.14 39.91
N GLY A 1004 -31.81 0.72 40.80
CA GLY A 1004 -30.38 0.95 41.05
C GLY A 1004 -29.88 0.15 42.26
N TYR A 1005 -28.81 -0.62 42.10
CA TYR A 1005 -28.23 -1.49 43.12
C TYR A 1005 -26.73 -1.24 43.32
N TYR A 1006 -26.17 -1.76 44.41
CA TYR A 1006 -24.73 -1.88 44.63
C TYR A 1006 -24.44 -3.34 44.99
N ASN A 1007 -23.54 -4.00 44.25
CA ASN A 1007 -23.29 -5.44 44.37
C ASN A 1007 -24.58 -6.30 44.34
N GLY A 1008 -25.50 -6.01 43.41
CA GLY A 1008 -26.78 -6.72 43.25
C GLY A 1008 -27.81 -6.53 44.37
N ALA A 1009 -27.62 -5.58 45.29
CA ALA A 1009 -28.55 -5.31 46.40
C ALA A 1009 -28.89 -3.81 46.56
N GLU A 1010 -29.96 -3.52 47.31
CA GLU A 1010 -30.27 -2.16 47.76
C GLU A 1010 -29.09 -1.59 48.57
N TYR A 1011 -28.47 -0.52 48.08
CA TYR A 1011 -27.33 0.12 48.74
C TYR A 1011 -27.75 0.80 50.05
N VAL A 1012 -27.21 0.38 51.19
CA VAL A 1012 -27.44 1.05 52.48
C VAL A 1012 -26.12 1.64 52.99
N PRO A 1013 -25.95 2.98 52.97
CA PRO A 1013 -24.69 3.63 53.33
C PRO A 1013 -24.42 3.56 54.85
N SER A 1014 -23.16 3.41 55.25
CA SER A 1014 -22.81 3.14 56.67
C SER A 1014 -23.01 4.33 57.62
N ASP A 1015 -23.04 5.56 57.11
CA ASP A 1015 -23.39 6.81 57.80
C ASP A 1015 -24.91 7.06 57.85
N GLY A 1016 -25.71 6.26 57.14
CA GLY A 1016 -27.17 6.27 57.19
C GLY A 1016 -27.87 7.05 56.06
N ILE A 1017 -29.18 6.79 55.93
CA ILE A 1017 -30.05 7.34 54.87
C ILE A 1017 -30.14 8.87 54.99
N GLY A 1018 -30.08 9.57 53.86
CA GLY A 1018 -30.16 11.04 53.78
C GLY A 1018 -28.88 11.78 54.16
N ASN A 1019 -27.80 11.06 54.50
CA ASN A 1019 -26.48 11.64 54.74
C ASN A 1019 -25.58 11.52 53.51
N GLY A 1020 -24.59 12.42 53.41
CA GLY A 1020 -23.60 12.46 52.34
C GLY A 1020 -24.12 12.95 50.97
N GLY A 1021 -23.24 13.57 50.18
CA GLY A 1021 -23.56 14.14 48.86
C GLY A 1021 -23.63 13.11 47.72
N ARG A 1022 -24.19 11.92 47.96
CA ARG A 1022 -24.18 10.78 47.01
C ARG A 1022 -25.31 10.88 46.00
N ASN A 1023 -25.03 11.24 44.76
CA ASN A 1023 -26.07 11.44 43.76
C ASN A 1023 -25.73 10.80 42.41
N ILE A 1024 -26.58 9.90 41.94
CA ILE A 1024 -26.56 9.42 40.56
C ILE A 1024 -27.29 10.44 39.68
N ARG A 1025 -26.64 10.92 38.62
CA ARG A 1025 -27.25 11.70 37.54
C ARG A 1025 -27.63 10.72 36.44
N ALA A 1026 -28.90 10.40 36.31
CA ALA A 1026 -29.42 9.53 35.25
C ALA A 1026 -30.54 10.25 34.49
N VAL A 1027 -30.50 10.12 33.16
CA VAL A 1027 -31.55 10.50 32.21
C VAL A 1027 -31.79 9.26 31.38
N VAL A 1028 -32.99 8.67 31.46
CA VAL A 1028 -33.34 7.44 30.74
C VAL A 1028 -34.57 7.67 29.88
N TRP A 1029 -34.49 7.28 28.61
CA TRP A 1029 -35.55 7.33 27.62
C TRP A 1029 -35.86 5.93 27.09
N VAL A 1030 -37.11 5.70 26.71
CA VAL A 1030 -37.48 4.65 25.75
C VAL A 1030 -37.62 5.32 24.39
N VAL A 1031 -36.73 5.00 23.44
CA VAL A 1031 -36.65 5.62 22.12
C VAL A 1031 -37.29 4.71 21.07
N PHE A 1032 -38.07 5.28 20.17
CA PHE A 1032 -38.76 4.59 19.08
C PHE A 1032 -38.13 5.00 17.74
N TYR A 1033 -37.62 4.01 17.02
CA TYR A 1033 -37.04 4.18 15.70
C TYR A 1033 -38.10 3.92 14.62
N GLY A 1034 -38.04 4.69 13.55
CA GLY A 1034 -38.90 4.56 12.38
C GLY A 1034 -38.09 4.77 11.11
N PRO A 1035 -38.66 4.51 9.92
CA PRO A 1035 -37.93 4.58 8.66
C PRO A 1035 -37.42 6.00 8.35
N THR A 1036 -36.22 6.11 7.81
CA THR A 1036 -35.76 7.38 7.20
C THR A 1036 -36.55 7.66 5.92
N THR A 1037 -36.81 8.94 5.64
CA THR A 1037 -37.63 9.33 4.46
C THR A 1037 -36.86 9.30 3.14
N GLY A 1038 -35.56 8.96 3.18
CA GLY A 1038 -34.65 8.94 2.03
C GLY A 1038 -34.64 7.63 1.24
N VAL A 1039 -35.12 6.52 1.79
CA VAL A 1039 -35.09 5.20 1.12
C VAL A 1039 -36.19 5.13 0.03
N GLY A 1040 -35.88 5.75 -1.11
CA GLY A 1040 -36.77 5.90 -2.26
C GLY A 1040 -36.07 5.56 -3.58
N ALA A 1041 -35.91 4.26 -3.84
CA ALA A 1041 -35.57 3.67 -5.15
C ALA A 1041 -34.23 4.10 -5.78
N ALA A 1042 -33.14 3.45 -5.33
CA ALA A 1042 -32.15 2.91 -6.25
C ALA A 1042 -32.38 1.39 -6.32
N SER A 1043 -32.80 0.90 -7.48
CA SER A 1043 -33.08 -0.50 -7.81
C SER A 1043 -32.51 -0.80 -9.19
#